data_AF-A0A2H4SAJ3-F1
#
_entry.id   AF-A0A2H4SAJ3-F1
#
_cell.length_a   1.000
_cell.length_b   1.000
_cell.length_c   1.000
_cell.angle_alpha   90.00
_cell.angle_beta   90.00
_cell.angle_gamma   90.00
#
_symmetry.space_group_name_H-M   'P 1'
#
loop_
_entity.id
_entity.type
_entity.pdbx_description
1 polymer ?
#
loop_
_entity_poly.entity_id
_entity_poly.type
_entity_poly.pdbx_seq_one_letter_code
_entity_poly.pdbx_strand_id
1 'polypeptide(L)'
;MSYPEQFIGFRAPNAEAWKDFQKESWAPRPFEDVDVDVQVECCGVCASDLHKISGEWGACPYPLAVGHEVVGRVVRVGAKVTLAQAGQRVGVGAQVYSCLECRQCKNGNETYCTKQVDTYGGLYPNTEHITQGGYASHVRVHEVYPIPDGLDSAQAAPLLCAGITVFSPLKRFGAGPGKKVGIVGVGGLGHYGIILAKALGAEVWAISRTRAKEADARAMGADGFLATCEAGWHDAPHAMTFDLIINTATSFDGFALGEYLSLLDVHGRWNSVGLPGGDGLAVRNPDFLANGCFIGSSHLGSRAEMLEMLGLVADKGLPSWVERIPLSKEGLQQAFGKLETNKARYRSCMTNYEEQFGAHLVHATNCLATWGSGIAAELAKLFPDACAVYKAFCHAAKPRTAGDDRWPPRSLAGQCLVIPPQPRDVARGAPRVHIVCLFTSYGYGMPNRRTGRPGRDAADRIVRQTRASLRAFRRTLDEEAQVVAGAGAGAGAGAGRDVAVYSPMFNSGAFRVPWQRTLEVIEEEFAGAKATWTVVLQPAQRRRQAIEFLPHSHITDATVVRSGKRSHLGALIHDLDEKVPPELGGQPTVRNNAGSSWPSSHNPDWCLFSAESRHSFPQPIVNDYTILHPSYMNLESPALTPSRKWKDFKKRNKLNHKITQSTRLSPASSGCTPLTRIDSAAPKFLRELLSSSHVDAPPYSAVAPEQLVLRLRYRKLAARSEIHSVGLSASTSDPIAYATFNGGQMDQVWLDLFELNSQRSLSKVPGAHGAFAPAAASSRIATLRDWTVSLGPGIDYVHATSLLLRDARTGKSTLEIKGACGEPVAWSPDGRAIAAAEPRRHRVGVWDARTGALRGRVVSHIDKVVLAAFTPDAQLVTAARDGTLCLTDPATSRTVARLEIEGIGAGNPRALVVSPNGAVVSVWGAEVHVWQPRAAHVSSYALALVRRGQGVPLALSPDGRYMLCGTEDGFDVMDVRSGATVAERPGGALVTAAAFSADAGVMLLGRMDGYLEVWDITKKA
;
A
#
# COMPACT_ATOMS: atom_id res chain seq x y z
N MET A 1 -5.46 14.48 4.75
CA MET A 1 -6.55 15.01 3.90
C MET A 1 -7.65 13.97 3.87
N SER A 2 -8.77 14.23 4.56
CA SER A 2 -9.95 13.37 4.51
C SER A 2 -10.33 13.04 3.07
N TYR A 3 -10.59 11.76 2.78
CA TYR A 3 -11.03 11.29 1.48
C TYR A 3 -12.27 12.09 1.02
N PRO A 4 -12.31 12.61 -0.22
CA PRO A 4 -13.36 13.54 -0.63
C PRO A 4 -14.70 12.83 -0.85
N GLU A 5 -15.78 13.41 -0.33
CA GLU A 5 -17.16 12.93 -0.57
C GLU A 5 -17.67 13.25 -1.99
N GLN A 6 -16.98 14.16 -2.70
CA GLN A 6 -17.30 14.58 -4.06
C GLN A 6 -16.05 14.51 -4.93
N PHE A 7 -16.19 14.02 -6.16
CA PHE A 7 -15.16 14.16 -7.18
C PHE A 7 -15.35 15.45 -7.93
N ILE A 8 -14.26 16.02 -8.43
CA ILE A 8 -14.25 17.29 -9.16
C ILE A 8 -13.52 17.04 -10.47
N GLY A 9 -14.02 17.58 -11.58
CA GLY A 9 -13.44 17.33 -12.89
C GLY A 9 -14.10 18.13 -13.99
N PHE A 10 -13.55 18.01 -15.19
CA PHE A 10 -14.01 18.71 -16.39
C PHE A 10 -14.99 17.83 -17.15
N ARG A 11 -16.25 18.26 -17.26
CA ARG A 11 -17.31 17.55 -17.97
C ARG A 11 -17.73 18.29 -19.24
N ALA A 12 -17.97 17.55 -20.30
CA ALA A 12 -18.66 18.09 -21.47
C ALA A 12 -20.15 18.29 -21.11
N PRO A 13 -20.76 19.44 -21.45
CA PRO A 13 -22.13 19.75 -21.08
C PRO A 13 -23.18 19.14 -22.03
N ASN A 14 -22.88 19.04 -23.33
CA ASN A 14 -23.72 18.45 -24.37
C ASN A 14 -22.91 18.23 -25.65
N ALA A 15 -23.55 17.64 -26.68
CA ALA A 15 -22.91 17.33 -27.95
C ALA A 15 -22.64 18.59 -28.78
N GLU A 16 -23.46 19.64 -28.69
CA GLU A 16 -23.29 20.87 -29.47
C GLU A 16 -22.14 21.74 -28.95
N ALA A 17 -21.93 21.72 -27.63
CA ALA A 17 -20.91 22.47 -26.91
C ALA A 17 -19.86 21.56 -26.28
N TRP A 18 -19.51 20.46 -26.96
CA TRP A 18 -18.61 19.43 -26.43
C TRP A 18 -17.19 19.93 -26.09
N LYS A 19 -16.75 21.03 -26.71
CA LYS A 19 -15.47 21.73 -26.41
C LYS A 19 -15.56 22.63 -25.18
N ASP A 20 -16.76 22.94 -24.70
CA ASP A 20 -16.99 23.86 -23.58
C ASP A 20 -16.97 23.13 -22.24
N PHE A 21 -15.85 22.49 -21.92
CA PHE A 21 -15.71 21.72 -20.68
C PHE A 21 -15.99 22.59 -19.45
N GLN A 22 -16.88 22.10 -18.59
CA GLN A 22 -17.25 22.74 -17.33
C GLN A 22 -16.63 22.01 -16.17
N LYS A 23 -16.02 22.75 -15.25
CA LYS A 23 -15.44 22.18 -14.02
C LYS A 23 -16.54 22.04 -12.98
N GLU A 24 -16.91 20.80 -12.67
CA GLU A 24 -18.05 20.47 -11.82
C GLU A 24 -17.67 19.46 -10.74
N SER A 25 -18.47 19.40 -9.67
CA SER A 25 -18.38 18.37 -8.64
C SER A 25 -19.54 17.37 -8.72
N TRP A 26 -19.30 16.11 -8.33
CA TRP A 26 -20.33 15.08 -8.23
C TRP A 26 -20.04 14.06 -7.13
N ALA A 27 -21.09 13.43 -6.63
CA ALA A 27 -20.95 12.26 -5.78
C ALA A 27 -20.48 11.06 -6.62
N PRO A 28 -19.39 10.38 -6.26
CA PRO A 28 -19.11 9.06 -6.82
C PRO A 28 -20.20 8.08 -6.38
N ARG A 29 -20.38 6.98 -7.13
CA ARG A 29 -21.25 5.87 -6.70
C ARG A 29 -20.82 5.35 -5.32
N PRO A 30 -21.70 4.74 -4.50
CA PRO A 30 -21.31 4.14 -3.22
C PRO A 30 -20.07 3.24 -3.34
N PHE A 31 -19.22 3.28 -2.32
CA PHE A 31 -17.99 2.49 -2.28
C PHE A 31 -18.32 1.06 -1.85
N GLU A 32 -17.89 0.08 -2.63
CA GLU A 32 -18.12 -1.35 -2.42
C GLU A 32 -16.81 -2.09 -2.07
N ASP A 33 -16.93 -3.32 -1.58
CA ASP A 33 -15.79 -4.15 -1.14
C ASP A 33 -14.76 -4.43 -2.25
N VAL A 34 -15.14 -4.30 -3.51
CA VAL A 34 -14.29 -4.60 -4.67
C VAL A 34 -13.72 -3.34 -5.32
N ASP A 35 -13.98 -2.17 -4.73
CA ASP A 35 -13.63 -0.89 -5.33
C ASP A 35 -12.23 -0.42 -4.96
N VAL A 36 -11.64 0.31 -5.90
CA VAL A 36 -10.40 1.03 -5.74
C VAL A 36 -10.68 2.48 -6.12
N ASP A 37 -10.38 3.40 -5.21
CA ASP A 37 -10.31 4.81 -5.54
C ASP A 37 -8.88 5.20 -5.87
N VAL A 38 -8.71 5.84 -7.02
CA VAL A 38 -7.43 6.29 -7.54
C VAL A 38 -7.47 7.81 -7.65
N GLN A 39 -6.57 8.50 -6.97
CA GLN A 39 -6.29 9.91 -7.19
C GLN A 39 -5.48 10.05 -8.50
N VAL A 40 -6.03 10.79 -9.45
CA VAL A 40 -5.47 10.89 -10.80
C VAL A 40 -4.26 11.82 -10.82
N GLU A 41 -3.16 11.36 -11.43
CA GLU A 41 -1.95 12.17 -11.67
C GLU A 41 -1.88 12.66 -13.11
N CYS A 42 -2.30 11.82 -14.06
CA CYS A 42 -2.39 12.16 -15.47
C CYS A 42 -3.41 11.26 -16.20
N CYS A 43 -3.92 11.73 -17.33
CA CYS A 43 -4.79 10.93 -18.20
C CYS A 43 -4.45 11.17 -19.67
N GLY A 44 -4.29 10.11 -20.46
CA GLY A 44 -4.17 10.21 -21.91
C GLY A 44 -5.46 10.71 -22.57
N VAL A 45 -5.32 11.33 -23.75
CA VAL A 45 -6.43 11.79 -24.58
C VAL A 45 -6.60 10.85 -25.77
N CYS A 46 -7.78 10.24 -25.87
CA CYS A 46 -8.12 9.25 -26.87
C CYS A 46 -9.14 9.78 -27.88
N ALA A 47 -9.08 9.29 -29.13
CA ALA A 47 -10.12 9.59 -30.12
C ALA A 47 -11.51 9.12 -29.64
N SER A 48 -11.58 8.05 -28.85
CA SER A 48 -12.80 7.58 -28.21
C SER A 48 -13.41 8.62 -27.26
N ASP A 49 -12.60 9.49 -26.65
CA ASP A 49 -13.12 10.58 -25.83
C ASP A 49 -13.89 11.56 -26.72
N LEU A 50 -13.30 11.93 -27.87
CA LEU A 50 -13.89 12.82 -28.87
C LEU A 50 -15.17 12.23 -29.45
N HIS A 51 -15.13 11.00 -29.99
CA HIS A 51 -16.31 10.37 -30.60
C HIS A 51 -17.50 10.26 -29.64
N LYS A 52 -17.24 10.07 -28.34
CA LYS A 52 -18.29 9.99 -27.32
C LYS A 52 -18.94 11.35 -27.04
N ILE A 53 -18.15 12.39 -26.84
CA ILE A 53 -18.67 13.73 -26.48
C ILE A 53 -19.07 14.58 -27.68
N SER A 54 -18.62 14.27 -28.90
CA SER A 54 -19.12 14.92 -30.11
C SER A 54 -20.48 14.37 -30.55
N GLY A 55 -20.92 13.24 -29.97
CA GLY A 55 -22.16 12.56 -30.36
C GLY A 55 -22.04 11.67 -31.59
N GLU A 56 -20.84 11.45 -32.13
CA GLU A 56 -20.61 10.61 -33.31
C GLU A 56 -21.01 9.15 -33.10
N TRP A 57 -20.94 8.65 -31.86
CA TRP A 57 -21.44 7.31 -31.48
C TRP A 57 -22.89 7.31 -30.99
N GLY A 58 -23.64 8.38 -31.24
CA GLY A 58 -25.04 8.53 -30.83
C GLY A 58 -25.18 9.07 -29.41
N ALA A 59 -26.21 8.60 -28.69
CA ALA A 59 -26.62 9.16 -27.40
C ALA A 59 -25.48 9.11 -26.36
N CYS A 60 -25.29 10.24 -25.68
CA CYS A 60 -24.27 10.42 -24.65
C CYS A 60 -24.91 10.97 -23.35
N PRO A 61 -24.64 10.37 -22.18
CA PRO A 61 -25.22 10.79 -20.91
C PRO A 61 -24.47 11.99 -20.32
N TYR A 62 -24.79 13.20 -20.80
CA TYR A 62 -24.24 14.44 -20.27
C TYR A 62 -24.85 14.84 -18.91
N PRO A 63 -24.12 15.62 -18.07
CA PRO A 63 -22.73 16.04 -18.24
C PRO A 63 -21.75 14.88 -18.00
N LEU A 64 -20.69 14.80 -18.82
CA LEU A 64 -19.77 13.66 -18.82
C LEU A 64 -18.30 14.07 -18.73
N ALA A 65 -17.61 13.64 -17.68
CA ALA A 65 -16.14 13.58 -17.67
C ALA A 65 -15.72 12.35 -18.47
N VAL A 66 -14.91 12.56 -19.51
CA VAL A 66 -14.27 11.48 -20.28
C VAL A 66 -12.81 11.28 -19.84
N GLY A 67 -12.01 10.57 -20.63
CA GLY A 67 -10.66 10.16 -20.27
C GLY A 67 -10.64 8.75 -19.69
N HIS A 68 -9.88 7.85 -20.30
CA HIS A 68 -9.81 6.44 -19.89
C HIS A 68 -8.41 5.83 -20.03
N GLU A 69 -7.40 6.69 -19.99
CA GLU A 69 -5.99 6.36 -20.08
C GLU A 69 -5.32 6.88 -18.80
N VAL A 70 -5.83 6.46 -17.64
CA VAL A 70 -5.57 7.10 -16.34
C VAL A 70 -4.37 6.49 -15.66
N VAL A 71 -3.46 7.31 -15.15
CA VAL A 71 -2.44 6.88 -14.17
C VAL A 71 -2.59 7.71 -12.90
N GLY A 72 -2.51 7.05 -11.76
CA GLY A 72 -2.67 7.70 -10.47
C GLY A 72 -2.20 6.86 -9.29
N ARG A 73 -2.57 7.31 -8.09
CA ARG A 73 -2.27 6.60 -6.84
C ARG A 73 -3.53 6.11 -6.17
N VAL A 74 -3.49 4.88 -5.69
CA VAL A 74 -4.57 4.32 -4.88
C VAL A 74 -4.68 5.09 -3.57
N VAL A 75 -5.86 5.62 -3.27
CA VAL A 75 -6.16 6.33 -2.02
C VAL A 75 -7.13 5.57 -1.11
N ARG A 76 -7.90 4.63 -1.67
CA ARG A 76 -8.82 3.77 -0.92
C ARG A 76 -8.96 2.42 -1.63
N VAL A 77 -9.03 1.33 -0.86
CA VAL A 77 -9.26 -0.03 -1.35
C VAL A 77 -10.40 -0.68 -0.57
N GLY A 78 -11.25 -1.43 -1.27
CA GLY A 78 -12.30 -2.24 -0.68
C GLY A 78 -11.74 -3.51 -0.05
N ALA A 79 -12.51 -4.06 0.90
CA ALA A 79 -12.08 -5.18 1.73
C ALA A 79 -11.77 -6.48 0.94
N LYS A 80 -12.29 -6.63 -0.28
CA LYS A 80 -12.08 -7.79 -1.16
C LYS A 80 -11.07 -7.52 -2.28
N VAL A 81 -10.48 -6.32 -2.34
CA VAL A 81 -9.49 -5.99 -3.35
C VAL A 81 -8.17 -6.69 -3.02
N THR A 82 -7.67 -7.50 -3.95
CA THR A 82 -6.35 -8.15 -3.87
C THR A 82 -5.36 -7.59 -4.90
N LEU A 83 -5.84 -6.79 -5.85
CA LEU A 83 -5.07 -6.34 -7.02
C LEU A 83 -4.22 -5.09 -6.76
N ALA A 84 -4.50 -4.34 -5.70
CA ALA A 84 -3.78 -3.12 -5.35
C ALA A 84 -3.88 -2.76 -3.86
N GLN A 85 -2.98 -1.88 -3.42
CA GLN A 85 -2.92 -1.36 -2.04
C GLN A 85 -2.83 0.17 -2.04
N ALA A 86 -3.25 0.79 -0.93
CA ALA A 86 -3.14 2.24 -0.74
C ALA A 86 -1.69 2.74 -0.96
N GLY A 87 -1.56 3.87 -1.65
CA GLY A 87 -0.29 4.50 -2.05
C GLY A 87 0.39 3.90 -3.29
N GLN A 88 -0.09 2.77 -3.82
CA GLN A 88 0.44 2.16 -5.03
C GLN A 88 0.15 3.02 -6.27
N ARG A 89 1.14 3.14 -7.17
CA ARG A 89 0.95 3.75 -8.50
C ARG A 89 0.30 2.73 -9.44
N VAL A 90 -0.87 3.07 -9.95
CA VAL A 90 -1.67 2.19 -10.79
C VAL A 90 -2.23 2.93 -11.99
N GLY A 91 -2.62 2.17 -13.01
CA GLY A 91 -3.34 2.64 -14.18
C GLY A 91 -4.75 2.09 -14.25
N VAL A 92 -5.64 2.83 -14.91
CA VAL A 92 -6.99 2.42 -15.28
C VAL A 92 -7.14 2.62 -16.78
N GLY A 93 -7.50 1.54 -17.48
CA GLY A 93 -7.74 1.54 -18.93
C GLY A 93 -9.18 1.84 -19.28
N ALA A 94 -9.61 1.49 -20.50
CA ALA A 94 -10.95 1.82 -21.00
C ALA A 94 -12.11 1.04 -20.36
N GLN A 95 -11.84 -0.08 -19.71
CA GLN A 95 -12.83 -0.90 -19.00
C GLN A 95 -12.63 -0.81 -17.48
N VAL A 96 -13.74 -0.64 -16.75
CA VAL A 96 -13.72 -0.51 -15.27
C VAL A 96 -14.50 -1.60 -14.55
N TYR A 97 -15.19 -2.48 -15.27
CA TYR A 97 -15.92 -3.60 -14.68
C TYR A 97 -16.05 -4.78 -15.64
N SER A 98 -16.08 -5.98 -15.06
CA SER A 98 -16.56 -7.21 -15.69
C SER A 98 -17.14 -8.11 -14.60
N CYS A 99 -17.93 -9.12 -14.98
CA CYS A 99 -18.54 -10.00 -13.97
C CYS A 99 -17.58 -11.00 -13.33
N LEU A 100 -16.39 -11.20 -13.90
CA LEU A 100 -15.40 -12.23 -13.52
C LEU A 100 -15.89 -13.70 -13.44
N GLU A 101 -17.14 -13.98 -13.76
CA GLU A 101 -17.76 -15.31 -13.57
C GLU A 101 -18.09 -16.04 -14.87
N CYS A 102 -18.31 -15.31 -15.97
CA CYS A 102 -18.75 -15.89 -17.23
C CYS A 102 -17.60 -16.63 -17.95
N ARG A 103 -17.96 -17.38 -19.00
CA ARG A 103 -16.99 -18.14 -19.81
C ARG A 103 -15.86 -17.25 -20.34
N GLN A 104 -16.19 -16.05 -20.79
CA GLN A 104 -15.22 -15.10 -21.34
C GLN A 104 -14.25 -14.63 -20.25
N CYS A 105 -14.74 -14.17 -19.09
CA CYS A 105 -13.86 -13.73 -18.01
C CYS A 105 -12.96 -14.84 -17.47
N LYS A 106 -13.51 -16.05 -17.28
CA LYS A 106 -12.73 -17.21 -16.78
C LYS A 106 -11.64 -17.68 -17.74
N ASN A 107 -11.67 -17.23 -18.99
CA ASN A 107 -10.71 -17.60 -20.03
C ASN A 107 -9.89 -16.38 -20.49
N GLY A 108 -9.66 -15.39 -19.61
CA GLY A 108 -8.83 -14.21 -19.90
C GLY A 108 -9.38 -13.35 -21.05
N ASN A 109 -10.70 -13.21 -21.14
CA ASN A 109 -11.40 -12.42 -22.15
C ASN A 109 -12.49 -11.53 -21.54
N GLU A 110 -12.22 -11.02 -20.35
CA GLU A 110 -13.10 -10.11 -19.59
C GLU A 110 -13.48 -8.84 -20.35
N THR A 111 -12.70 -8.42 -21.34
CA THR A 111 -13.07 -7.32 -22.25
C THR A 111 -14.27 -7.62 -23.16
N TYR A 112 -14.54 -8.90 -23.38
CA TYR A 112 -15.73 -9.37 -24.10
C TYR A 112 -16.82 -9.88 -23.13
N CYS A 113 -16.76 -9.49 -21.86
CA CYS A 113 -17.81 -9.80 -20.90
C CYS A 113 -19.13 -9.16 -21.33
N THR A 114 -20.23 -9.90 -21.26
CA THR A 114 -21.57 -9.35 -21.57
C THR A 114 -22.06 -8.34 -20.53
N LYS A 115 -21.37 -8.22 -19.39
CA LYS A 115 -21.61 -7.24 -18.34
C LYS A 115 -20.47 -6.22 -18.23
N GLN A 116 -19.62 -6.08 -19.25
CA GLN A 116 -18.52 -5.12 -19.20
C GLN A 116 -19.05 -3.69 -19.07
N VAL A 117 -18.29 -2.81 -18.42
CA VAL A 117 -18.62 -1.38 -18.29
C VAL A 117 -17.41 -0.55 -18.66
N ASP A 118 -17.64 0.42 -19.55
CA ASP A 118 -16.64 1.40 -19.94
C ASP A 118 -16.38 2.42 -18.82
N THR A 119 -15.16 2.96 -18.81
CA THR A 119 -14.66 3.90 -17.79
C THR A 119 -15.49 5.16 -17.66
N TYR A 120 -16.14 5.58 -18.75
CA TYR A 120 -17.05 6.71 -18.77
C TYR A 120 -18.28 6.40 -19.61
N GLY A 121 -19.41 7.01 -19.25
CA GLY A 121 -20.64 6.96 -20.03
C GLY A 121 -21.34 5.60 -20.04
N GLY A 122 -20.88 4.66 -19.22
CA GLY A 122 -21.49 3.35 -19.00
C GLY A 122 -22.36 3.34 -17.76
N LEU A 123 -23.49 2.64 -17.80
CA LEU A 123 -24.33 2.43 -16.61
C LEU A 123 -23.70 1.34 -15.74
N TYR A 124 -23.37 1.68 -14.49
CA TYR A 124 -22.77 0.72 -13.56
C TYR A 124 -23.83 -0.28 -13.04
N PRO A 125 -23.57 -1.60 -13.08
CA PRO A 125 -24.57 -2.63 -12.77
C PRO A 125 -25.25 -2.45 -11.42
N ASN A 126 -26.57 -2.67 -11.39
CA ASN A 126 -27.42 -2.56 -10.19
C ASN A 126 -27.41 -1.17 -9.54
N THR A 127 -27.05 -0.13 -10.28
CA THR A 127 -27.09 1.26 -9.82
C THR A 127 -27.72 2.18 -10.87
N GLU A 128 -27.97 3.42 -10.49
CA GLU A 128 -28.33 4.51 -11.40
C GLU A 128 -27.12 5.36 -11.82
N HIS A 129 -25.90 4.92 -11.47
CA HIS A 129 -24.68 5.70 -11.68
C HIS A 129 -24.10 5.48 -13.08
N ILE A 130 -23.92 6.59 -13.79
CA ILE A 130 -23.13 6.65 -15.02
C ILE A 130 -21.66 6.83 -14.66
N THR A 131 -20.79 5.99 -15.19
CA THR A 131 -19.35 6.07 -14.97
C THR A 131 -18.78 7.40 -15.48
N GLN A 132 -17.79 7.93 -14.76
CA GLN A 132 -17.13 9.20 -15.05
C GLN A 132 -15.63 8.94 -15.19
N GLY A 133 -15.01 9.57 -16.18
CA GLY A 133 -13.64 9.32 -16.60
C GLY A 133 -12.57 10.10 -15.84
N GLY A 134 -11.37 10.01 -16.41
CA GLY A 134 -10.10 10.44 -15.86
C GLY A 134 -9.81 11.93 -15.88
N TYR A 135 -10.59 12.77 -16.57
CA TYR A 135 -10.44 14.24 -16.51
C TYR A 135 -11.00 14.83 -15.21
N ALA A 136 -10.70 14.16 -14.10
CA ALA A 136 -11.23 14.36 -12.77
C ALA A 136 -10.14 14.14 -11.72
N SER A 137 -10.37 14.64 -10.51
CA SER A 137 -9.44 14.48 -9.39
C SER A 137 -9.27 13.02 -8.98
N HIS A 138 -10.31 12.21 -9.12
CA HIS A 138 -10.33 10.81 -8.71
C HIS A 138 -11.19 9.96 -9.66
N VAL A 139 -10.91 8.66 -9.71
CA VAL A 139 -11.75 7.64 -10.33
C VAL A 139 -12.02 6.50 -9.35
N ARG A 140 -13.23 5.90 -9.42
CA ARG A 140 -13.65 4.75 -8.60
C ARG A 140 -13.91 3.55 -9.49
N VAL A 141 -13.10 2.50 -9.35
CA VAL A 141 -13.05 1.39 -10.33
C VAL A 141 -12.92 0.04 -9.64
N HIS A 142 -13.30 -1.04 -10.33
CA HIS A 142 -13.15 -2.41 -9.83
C HIS A 142 -11.78 -3.01 -10.22
N GLU A 143 -11.18 -2.55 -11.32
CA GLU A 143 -9.92 -3.10 -11.82
C GLU A 143 -8.86 -2.01 -12.05
N VAL A 144 -7.62 -2.32 -11.62
CA VAL A 144 -6.44 -1.46 -11.79
C VAL A 144 -5.21 -2.26 -12.20
N TYR A 145 -4.27 -1.62 -12.90
CA TYR A 145 -3.03 -2.23 -13.39
C TYR A 145 -1.80 -1.59 -12.71
N PRO A 146 -0.87 -2.35 -12.12
CA PRO A 146 0.38 -1.78 -11.62
C PRO A 146 1.20 -1.14 -12.75
N ILE A 147 1.69 0.09 -12.54
CA ILE A 147 2.59 0.75 -13.49
C ILE A 147 4.05 0.47 -13.10
N PRO A 148 4.88 -0.13 -13.99
CA PRO A 148 6.30 -0.40 -13.71
C PRO A 148 7.08 0.86 -13.29
N ASP A 149 7.94 0.79 -12.27
CA ASP A 149 8.65 1.97 -11.72
C ASP A 149 9.55 2.69 -12.74
N GLY A 150 10.07 1.98 -13.74
CA GLY A 150 10.88 2.56 -14.82
C GLY A 150 10.08 3.29 -15.91
N LEU A 151 8.75 3.21 -15.88
CA LEU A 151 7.87 3.81 -16.88
C LEU A 151 7.18 5.06 -16.32
N ASP A 152 7.47 6.22 -16.93
CA ASP A 152 6.89 7.51 -16.57
C ASP A 152 5.36 7.53 -16.75
N SER A 153 4.63 8.18 -15.83
CA SER A 153 3.16 8.17 -15.81
C SER A 153 2.53 8.66 -17.11
N ALA A 154 3.03 9.74 -17.73
CA ALA A 154 2.44 10.27 -18.96
C ALA A 154 2.79 9.40 -20.19
N GLN A 155 3.90 8.67 -20.14
CA GLN A 155 4.24 7.68 -21.16
C GLN A 155 3.43 6.39 -20.98
N ALA A 156 3.11 6.01 -19.75
CA ALA A 156 2.29 4.85 -19.42
C ALA A 156 0.81 5.06 -19.76
N ALA A 157 0.27 6.25 -19.50
CA ALA A 157 -1.15 6.55 -19.64
C ALA A 157 -1.75 6.07 -20.98
N PRO A 158 -1.20 6.43 -22.15
CA PRO A 158 -1.80 6.01 -23.42
C PRO A 158 -1.69 4.51 -23.72
N LEU A 159 -0.81 3.77 -23.05
CA LEU A 159 -0.73 2.31 -23.22
C LEU A 159 -1.98 1.61 -22.69
N LEU A 160 -2.63 2.19 -21.68
CA LEU A 160 -3.79 1.63 -20.98
C LEU A 160 -5.05 1.54 -21.85
N CYS A 161 -5.06 2.18 -23.02
CA CYS A 161 -6.07 1.97 -24.07
C CYS A 161 -5.41 1.77 -25.43
N ALA A 162 -4.69 2.77 -25.96
CA ALA A 162 -4.06 2.70 -27.28
C ALA A 162 -3.14 1.50 -27.45
N GLY A 163 -2.22 1.32 -26.49
CA GLY A 163 -1.22 0.27 -26.53
C GLY A 163 -1.87 -1.10 -26.48
N ILE A 164 -2.72 -1.34 -25.48
CA ILE A 164 -3.35 -2.65 -25.31
C ILE A 164 -4.27 -3.02 -26.48
N THR A 165 -4.95 -2.03 -27.06
CA THR A 165 -5.87 -2.22 -28.18
C THR A 165 -5.16 -2.74 -29.43
N VAL A 166 -3.91 -2.31 -29.68
CA VAL A 166 -3.12 -2.84 -30.79
C VAL A 166 -2.28 -4.06 -30.38
N PHE A 167 -1.82 -4.13 -29.13
CA PHE A 167 -1.02 -5.25 -28.63
C PHE A 167 -1.80 -6.57 -28.64
N SER A 168 -3.04 -6.55 -28.17
CA SER A 168 -3.92 -7.72 -28.08
C SER A 168 -4.07 -8.45 -29.44
N PRO A 169 -4.52 -7.81 -30.54
CA PRO A 169 -4.60 -8.49 -31.83
C PRO A 169 -3.23 -8.82 -32.44
N LEU A 170 -2.20 -7.99 -32.24
CA LEU A 170 -0.84 -8.34 -32.68
C LEU A 170 -0.39 -9.67 -32.06
N LYS A 171 -0.54 -9.82 -30.75
CA LYS A 171 -0.18 -11.03 -30.03
C LYS A 171 -1.07 -12.22 -30.42
N ARG A 172 -2.39 -12.04 -30.39
CA ARG A 172 -3.36 -13.12 -30.66
C ARG A 172 -3.25 -13.69 -32.07
N PHE A 173 -2.83 -12.88 -33.03
CA PHE A 173 -2.65 -13.31 -34.42
C PHE A 173 -1.20 -13.62 -34.79
N GLY A 174 -0.30 -13.65 -33.80
CA GLY A 174 1.06 -14.18 -33.96
C GLY A 174 2.04 -13.23 -34.65
N ALA A 175 1.89 -11.92 -34.50
CA ALA A 175 2.92 -10.97 -34.92
C ALA A 175 4.26 -11.30 -34.23
N GLY A 176 5.32 -11.45 -35.00
CA GLY A 176 6.64 -11.85 -34.51
C GLY A 176 7.63 -12.16 -35.62
N PRO A 177 8.78 -12.77 -35.31
CA PRO A 177 9.82 -13.06 -36.30
C PRO A 177 9.31 -13.86 -37.50
N GLY A 178 9.66 -13.42 -38.70
CA GLY A 178 9.22 -14.04 -39.95
C GLY A 178 7.80 -13.68 -40.39
N LYS A 179 7.11 -12.79 -39.67
CA LYS A 179 5.79 -12.26 -40.05
C LYS A 179 5.88 -10.85 -40.59
N LYS A 180 5.12 -10.56 -41.65
CA LYS A 180 4.98 -9.23 -42.23
C LYS A 180 3.65 -8.60 -41.80
N VAL A 181 3.74 -7.49 -41.07
CA VAL A 181 2.62 -6.81 -40.43
C VAL A 181 2.42 -5.43 -41.03
N GLY A 182 1.20 -5.16 -41.53
CA GLY A 182 0.78 -3.83 -41.97
C GLY A 182 0.05 -3.08 -40.86
N ILE A 183 0.37 -1.80 -40.65
CA ILE A 183 -0.34 -0.92 -39.72
C ILE A 183 -1.00 0.20 -40.51
N VAL A 184 -2.32 0.17 -40.64
CA VAL A 184 -3.09 1.19 -41.38
C VAL A 184 -3.41 2.37 -40.45
N GLY A 185 -3.02 3.56 -40.89
CA GLY A 185 -3.20 4.83 -40.19
C GLY A 185 -2.09 5.07 -39.15
N VAL A 186 -1.21 6.05 -39.39
CA VAL A 186 -0.18 6.44 -38.40
C VAL A 186 -0.75 7.50 -37.46
N GLY A 187 -1.64 7.07 -36.56
CA GLY A 187 -2.30 7.89 -35.55
C GLY A 187 -1.94 7.52 -34.12
N GLY A 188 -2.81 7.85 -33.17
CA GLY A 188 -2.61 7.54 -31.76
C GLY A 188 -2.54 6.04 -31.44
N LEU A 189 -3.24 5.18 -32.18
CA LEU A 189 -3.12 3.72 -32.08
C LEU A 189 -2.00 3.20 -32.98
N GLY A 190 -1.97 3.62 -34.24
CA GLY A 190 -1.01 3.12 -35.23
C GLY A 190 0.46 3.34 -34.87
N HIS A 191 0.81 4.45 -34.19
CA HIS A 191 2.21 4.63 -33.75
C HIS A 191 2.63 3.55 -32.73
N TYR A 192 1.75 3.16 -31.81
CA TYR A 192 2.00 2.01 -30.94
C TYR A 192 1.94 0.68 -31.69
N GLY A 193 1.08 0.56 -32.71
CA GLY A 193 1.03 -0.61 -33.58
C GLY A 193 2.38 -0.88 -34.23
N ILE A 194 3.05 0.16 -34.73
CA ILE A 194 4.39 0.07 -35.32
C ILE A 194 5.41 -0.34 -34.26
N ILE A 195 5.48 0.40 -33.15
CA ILE A 195 6.47 0.18 -32.08
C ILE A 195 6.35 -1.23 -31.50
N LEU A 196 5.13 -1.68 -31.20
CA LEU A 196 4.87 -2.97 -30.56
C LEU A 196 5.03 -4.14 -31.54
N ALA A 197 4.57 -4.02 -32.79
CA ALA A 197 4.83 -5.05 -33.80
C ALA A 197 6.34 -5.25 -34.03
N LYS A 198 7.11 -4.14 -34.07
CA LYS A 198 8.56 -4.20 -34.18
C LYS A 198 9.21 -4.81 -32.94
N ALA A 199 8.73 -4.45 -31.75
CA ALA A 199 9.20 -5.03 -30.50
C ALA A 199 8.93 -6.53 -30.38
N LEU A 200 7.86 -7.03 -31.01
CA LEU A 200 7.57 -8.46 -31.13
C LEU A 200 8.45 -9.17 -32.17
N GLY A 201 9.15 -8.43 -33.04
CA GLY A 201 10.11 -8.95 -34.00
C GLY A 201 9.58 -9.11 -35.43
N ALA A 202 8.41 -8.55 -35.75
CA ALA A 202 7.86 -8.58 -37.10
C ALA A 202 8.60 -7.64 -38.07
N GLU A 203 8.47 -7.93 -39.37
CA GLU A 203 8.69 -6.93 -40.42
C GLU A 203 7.45 -6.02 -40.47
N VAL A 204 7.63 -4.72 -40.30
CA VAL A 204 6.53 -3.77 -40.09
C VAL A 204 6.44 -2.77 -41.23
N TRP A 205 5.25 -2.64 -41.83
CA TRP A 205 4.97 -1.60 -42.81
C TRP A 205 3.87 -0.66 -42.32
N ALA A 206 4.15 0.64 -42.38
CA ALA A 206 3.13 1.66 -42.14
C ALA A 206 2.36 1.93 -43.44
N ILE A 207 1.03 1.97 -43.36
CA ILE A 207 0.15 2.25 -44.49
C ILE A 207 -0.65 3.50 -44.15
N SER A 208 -0.54 4.54 -44.96
CA SER A 208 -1.16 5.85 -44.70
C SER A 208 -1.62 6.50 -46.00
N ARG A 209 -2.46 7.53 -45.94
CA ARG A 209 -2.96 8.21 -47.14
C ARG A 209 -1.86 8.91 -47.93
N THR A 210 -0.95 9.58 -47.23
CA THR A 210 0.17 10.33 -47.83
C THR A 210 1.47 9.99 -47.10
N ARG A 211 2.62 10.34 -47.71
CA ARG A 211 3.97 10.16 -47.12
C ARG A 211 4.32 11.13 -46.00
N ALA A 212 3.41 12.03 -45.60
CA ALA A 212 3.69 13.07 -44.60
C ALA A 212 4.15 12.55 -43.22
N LYS A 213 3.91 11.27 -42.91
CA LYS A 213 4.30 10.62 -41.65
C LYS A 213 5.34 9.51 -41.84
N GLU A 214 5.96 9.42 -43.02
CA GLU A 214 6.92 8.35 -43.32
C GLU A 214 8.18 8.42 -42.47
N ALA A 215 8.75 9.62 -42.30
CA ALA A 215 9.94 9.79 -41.47
C ALA A 215 9.71 9.36 -40.02
N ASP A 216 8.58 9.77 -39.44
CA ASP A 216 8.18 9.37 -38.09
C ASP A 216 7.93 7.87 -37.98
N ALA A 217 7.23 7.26 -38.95
CA ALA A 217 6.99 5.83 -38.98
C ALA A 217 8.29 5.02 -39.03
N ARG A 218 9.28 5.46 -39.81
CA ARG A 218 10.62 4.85 -39.84
C ARG A 218 11.35 5.03 -38.52
N ALA A 219 11.28 6.20 -37.90
CA ALA A 219 11.86 6.46 -36.58
C ALA A 219 11.25 5.58 -35.47
N MET A 220 9.98 5.17 -35.63
CA MET A 220 9.30 4.22 -34.74
C MET A 220 9.67 2.75 -35.01
N GLY A 221 10.39 2.47 -36.10
CA GLY A 221 10.86 1.13 -36.44
C GLY A 221 10.13 0.45 -37.61
N ALA A 222 9.31 1.17 -38.38
CA ALA A 222 8.75 0.62 -39.62
C ALA A 222 9.86 0.33 -40.64
N ASP A 223 9.86 -0.87 -41.20
CA ASP A 223 10.77 -1.34 -42.25
C ASP A 223 10.38 -0.73 -43.62
N GLY A 224 9.08 -0.52 -43.85
CA GLY A 224 8.56 0.09 -45.08
C GLY A 224 7.35 1.02 -44.87
N PHE A 225 6.96 1.71 -45.95
CA PHE A 225 5.85 2.66 -45.95
C PHE A 225 5.10 2.63 -47.28
N LEU A 226 3.76 2.54 -47.22
CA LEU A 226 2.86 2.64 -48.37
C LEU A 226 1.97 3.87 -48.25
N ALA A 227 1.89 4.67 -49.32
CA ALA A 227 1.02 5.81 -49.42
C ALA A 227 -0.16 5.52 -50.36
N THR A 228 -1.38 5.44 -49.83
CA THR A 228 -2.56 5.00 -50.61
C THR A 228 -3.04 6.03 -51.64
N CYS A 229 -2.51 7.26 -51.63
CA CYS A 229 -2.74 8.23 -52.71
C CYS A 229 -1.90 7.94 -53.97
N GLU A 230 -0.92 7.04 -53.89
CA GLU A 230 -0.06 6.68 -55.03
C GLU A 230 -0.75 5.62 -55.89
N ALA A 231 -0.65 5.76 -57.21
CA ALA A 231 -1.19 4.76 -58.13
C ALA A 231 -0.46 3.43 -57.95
N GLY A 232 -1.20 2.32 -57.93
CA GLY A 232 -0.63 0.96 -57.80
C GLY A 232 0.02 0.66 -56.44
N TRP A 233 -0.33 1.39 -55.38
CA TRP A 233 0.26 1.23 -54.04
C TRP A 233 0.10 -0.19 -53.44
N HIS A 234 -0.88 -0.95 -53.92
CA HIS A 234 -1.20 -2.32 -53.47
C HIS A 234 -0.76 -3.41 -54.46
N ASP A 235 -0.11 -3.04 -55.56
CA ASP A 235 0.37 -3.98 -56.58
C ASP A 235 1.69 -4.67 -56.14
N ALA A 236 2.31 -5.41 -57.05
CA ALA A 236 3.65 -5.95 -56.84
C ALA A 236 4.64 -4.82 -56.49
N PRO A 237 5.53 -5.01 -55.49
CA PRO A 237 5.89 -6.28 -54.85
C PRO A 237 5.13 -6.56 -53.53
N HIS A 238 3.99 -5.91 -53.27
CA HIS A 238 3.32 -5.98 -51.97
C HIS A 238 2.04 -6.83 -51.96
N ALA A 239 1.43 -7.04 -53.12
CA ALA A 239 0.30 -7.96 -53.29
C ALA A 239 0.62 -9.35 -52.71
N MET A 240 -0.29 -9.86 -51.87
CA MET A 240 -0.18 -11.16 -51.20
C MET A 240 1.13 -11.39 -50.43
N THR A 241 1.59 -10.40 -49.67
CA THR A 241 2.83 -10.52 -48.86
C THR A 241 2.63 -10.36 -47.36
N PHE A 242 1.48 -9.88 -46.90
CA PHE A 242 1.23 -9.57 -45.50
C PHE A 242 0.50 -10.70 -44.78
N ASP A 243 1.01 -11.11 -43.62
CA ASP A 243 0.34 -12.10 -42.76
C ASP A 243 -0.81 -11.48 -41.96
N LEU A 244 -0.63 -10.22 -41.55
CA LEU A 244 -1.52 -9.51 -40.64
C LEU A 244 -1.55 -8.02 -40.99
N ILE A 245 -2.75 -7.44 -41.04
CA ILE A 245 -2.95 -6.00 -41.14
C ILE A 245 -3.82 -5.54 -39.97
N ILE A 246 -3.30 -4.60 -39.17
CA ILE A 246 -4.04 -3.93 -38.10
C ILE A 246 -4.49 -2.56 -38.59
N ASN A 247 -5.79 -2.36 -38.68
CA ASN A 247 -6.38 -1.10 -39.10
C ASN A 247 -6.73 -0.20 -37.91
N THR A 248 -6.11 0.98 -37.86
CA THR A 248 -6.27 1.96 -36.79
C THR A 248 -6.87 3.29 -37.28
N ALA A 249 -7.40 3.32 -38.50
CA ALA A 249 -7.97 4.53 -39.11
C ALA A 249 -9.23 5.01 -38.37
N THR A 250 -9.39 6.32 -38.28
CA THR A 250 -10.53 7.00 -37.63
C THR A 250 -11.54 7.57 -38.62
N SER A 251 -11.47 7.16 -39.89
CA SER A 251 -12.47 7.43 -40.94
C SER A 251 -12.33 6.36 -42.03
N PHE A 252 -13.46 6.03 -42.66
CA PHE A 252 -13.51 5.14 -43.84
C PHE A 252 -13.82 5.90 -45.13
N ASP A 253 -13.73 7.23 -45.13
CA ASP A 253 -13.94 8.03 -46.33
C ASP A 253 -12.85 7.75 -47.37
N GLY A 254 -13.27 7.34 -48.56
CA GLY A 254 -12.35 6.93 -49.63
C GLY A 254 -11.58 5.64 -49.32
N PHE A 255 -12.07 4.80 -48.41
CA PHE A 255 -11.41 3.58 -47.99
C PHE A 255 -11.78 2.38 -48.89
N ALA A 256 -10.91 2.07 -49.86
CA ALA A 256 -11.10 0.95 -50.77
C ALA A 256 -10.66 -0.39 -50.13
N LEU A 257 -11.53 -1.01 -49.33
CA LEU A 257 -11.20 -2.22 -48.55
C LEU A 257 -10.53 -3.33 -49.39
N GLY A 258 -11.04 -3.61 -50.60
CA GLY A 258 -10.48 -4.65 -51.48
C GLY A 258 -9.00 -4.45 -51.83
N GLU A 259 -8.54 -3.21 -51.96
CA GLU A 259 -7.12 -2.89 -52.22
C GLU A 259 -6.23 -3.18 -51.01
N TYR A 260 -6.76 -3.04 -49.79
CA TYR A 260 -6.01 -3.45 -48.61
C TYR A 260 -6.00 -4.97 -48.43
N LEU A 261 -7.12 -5.64 -48.74
CA LEU A 261 -7.21 -7.09 -48.61
C LEU A 261 -6.33 -7.81 -49.63
N SER A 262 -6.06 -7.23 -50.80
CA SER A 262 -5.15 -7.80 -51.80
C SER A 262 -3.69 -7.86 -51.35
N LEU A 263 -3.30 -7.07 -50.33
CA LEU A 263 -1.98 -7.15 -49.71
C LEU A 263 -1.78 -8.42 -48.87
N LEU A 264 -2.86 -9.00 -48.35
CA LEU A 264 -2.78 -10.17 -47.47
C LEU A 264 -2.41 -11.43 -48.26
N ASP A 265 -1.46 -12.20 -47.72
CA ASP A 265 -1.16 -13.54 -48.21
C ASP A 265 -2.36 -14.48 -47.99
N VAL A 266 -2.28 -15.70 -48.52
CA VAL A 266 -3.31 -16.72 -48.37
C VAL A 266 -3.64 -16.92 -46.89
N HIS A 267 -4.91 -16.75 -46.53
CA HIS A 267 -5.41 -16.82 -45.15
C HIS A 267 -4.84 -15.76 -44.19
N GLY A 268 -4.25 -14.69 -44.72
CA GLY A 268 -3.84 -13.52 -43.93
C GLY A 268 -5.03 -12.86 -43.23
N ARG A 269 -4.76 -12.07 -42.19
CA ARG A 269 -5.79 -11.48 -41.33
C ARG A 269 -5.83 -9.97 -41.40
N TRP A 270 -7.02 -9.43 -41.63
CA TRP A 270 -7.36 -8.04 -41.36
C TRP A 270 -8.04 -7.92 -40.00
N ASN A 271 -7.55 -7.03 -39.14
CA ASN A 271 -8.19 -6.70 -37.88
C ASN A 271 -8.35 -5.18 -37.69
N SER A 272 -9.61 -4.71 -37.67
CA SER A 272 -9.94 -3.31 -37.38
C SER A 272 -10.03 -3.05 -35.88
N VAL A 273 -9.32 -2.03 -35.42
CA VAL A 273 -9.48 -1.42 -34.08
C VAL A 273 -9.91 0.04 -34.14
N GLY A 274 -9.84 0.66 -35.32
CA GLY A 274 -10.47 1.95 -35.58
C GLY A 274 -12.00 1.84 -35.54
N LEU A 275 -12.64 2.78 -34.86
CA LEU A 275 -14.10 2.84 -34.67
C LEU A 275 -14.66 4.20 -35.14
N PRO A 276 -14.53 4.56 -36.42
CA PRO A 276 -15.15 5.78 -36.94
C PRO A 276 -16.68 5.70 -36.86
N GLY A 277 -17.34 6.85 -36.76
CA GLY A 277 -18.78 6.95 -36.96
C GLY A 277 -19.21 6.67 -38.41
N GLY A 278 -20.52 6.61 -38.65
CA GLY A 278 -21.11 6.37 -39.98
C GLY A 278 -21.45 4.90 -40.28
N ASP A 279 -21.73 4.61 -41.57
CA ASP A 279 -22.26 3.30 -42.02
C ASP A 279 -21.21 2.17 -42.08
N GLY A 280 -19.95 2.47 -41.79
CA GLY A 280 -18.86 1.48 -41.75
C GLY A 280 -18.24 1.15 -43.12
N LEU A 281 -17.74 -0.07 -43.27
CA LEU A 281 -17.08 -0.56 -44.49
C LEU A 281 -17.98 -1.51 -45.28
N ALA A 282 -18.06 -1.32 -46.59
CA ALA A 282 -18.70 -2.28 -47.48
C ALA A 282 -17.80 -3.52 -47.67
N VAL A 283 -18.34 -4.69 -47.34
CA VAL A 283 -17.65 -5.99 -47.48
C VAL A 283 -18.21 -6.72 -48.70
N ARG A 284 -17.36 -7.06 -49.67
CA ARG A 284 -17.78 -7.75 -50.91
C ARG A 284 -17.11 -9.11 -51.01
N ASN A 285 -17.90 -10.16 -51.23
CA ASN A 285 -17.38 -11.53 -51.38
C ASN A 285 -16.24 -11.67 -52.41
N PRO A 286 -16.26 -11.00 -53.59
CA PRO A 286 -15.16 -11.08 -54.55
C PRO A 286 -13.79 -10.66 -54.00
N ASP A 287 -13.74 -9.73 -53.04
CA ASP A 287 -12.49 -9.22 -52.47
C ASP A 287 -11.71 -10.30 -51.67
N PHE A 288 -12.37 -11.41 -51.32
CA PHE A 288 -11.78 -12.52 -50.57
C PHE A 288 -11.38 -13.71 -51.44
N LEU A 289 -11.87 -13.80 -52.69
CA LEU A 289 -11.73 -15.02 -53.49
C LEU A 289 -10.29 -15.31 -53.93
N ALA A 290 -9.46 -14.28 -54.04
CA ALA A 290 -8.08 -14.43 -54.51
C ALA A 290 -7.13 -15.03 -53.47
N ASN A 291 -7.34 -14.76 -52.18
CA ASN A 291 -6.43 -15.16 -51.10
C ASN A 291 -7.13 -15.82 -49.89
N GLY A 292 -8.47 -15.89 -49.85
CA GLY A 292 -9.20 -16.46 -48.72
C GLY A 292 -8.91 -15.78 -47.39
N CYS A 293 -8.60 -14.48 -47.40
CA CYS A 293 -8.23 -13.75 -46.19
C CYS A 293 -9.39 -13.66 -45.17
N PHE A 294 -9.06 -13.39 -43.91
CA PHE A 294 -10.05 -13.20 -42.84
C PHE A 294 -10.18 -11.74 -42.45
N ILE A 295 -11.39 -11.31 -42.12
CA ILE A 295 -11.68 -9.98 -41.59
C ILE A 295 -12.30 -10.08 -40.19
N GLY A 296 -11.86 -9.22 -39.28
CA GLY A 296 -12.39 -9.12 -37.93
C GLY A 296 -12.13 -7.76 -37.28
N SER A 297 -12.53 -7.65 -36.01
CA SER A 297 -12.24 -6.51 -35.15
C SER A 297 -11.90 -6.98 -33.73
N SER A 298 -11.25 -6.11 -32.97
CA SER A 298 -10.92 -6.39 -31.56
C SER A 298 -11.25 -5.20 -30.65
N HIS A 299 -11.52 -5.50 -29.39
CA HIS A 299 -11.83 -4.53 -28.34
C HIS A 299 -10.82 -4.70 -27.21
N LEU A 300 -10.02 -3.65 -26.96
CA LEU A 300 -9.00 -3.61 -25.91
C LEU A 300 -8.12 -4.89 -25.87
N GLY A 301 -7.82 -5.36 -24.66
CA GLY A 301 -7.15 -6.63 -24.37
C GLY A 301 -7.42 -7.02 -22.92
N SER A 302 -7.04 -8.24 -22.57
CA SER A 302 -7.17 -8.76 -21.21
C SER A 302 -6.14 -8.15 -20.25
N ARG A 303 -6.37 -8.32 -18.95
CA ARG A 303 -5.44 -8.03 -17.87
C ARG A 303 -4.10 -8.69 -18.08
N ALA A 304 -4.10 -9.98 -18.43
CA ALA A 304 -2.86 -10.71 -18.67
C ALA A 304 -2.06 -10.07 -19.82
N GLU A 305 -2.73 -9.71 -20.90
CA GLU A 305 -2.12 -9.02 -22.05
C GLU A 305 -1.65 -7.60 -21.68
N MET A 306 -2.40 -6.87 -20.84
CA MET A 306 -2.01 -5.55 -20.34
C MET A 306 -0.71 -5.62 -19.52
N LEU A 307 -0.63 -6.55 -18.58
CA LEU A 307 0.55 -6.72 -17.73
C LEU A 307 1.78 -7.12 -18.56
N GLU A 308 1.60 -8.01 -19.53
CA GLU A 308 2.68 -8.41 -20.45
C GLU A 308 3.15 -7.25 -21.33
N MET A 309 2.22 -6.47 -21.89
CA MET A 309 2.56 -5.30 -22.70
C MET A 309 3.31 -4.24 -21.88
N LEU A 310 2.84 -3.92 -20.67
CA LEU A 310 3.52 -2.97 -19.78
C LEU A 310 4.92 -3.47 -19.40
N GLY A 311 5.06 -4.78 -19.16
CA GLY A 311 6.37 -5.43 -18.96
C GLY A 311 7.28 -5.29 -20.18
N LEU A 312 6.79 -5.64 -21.38
CA LEU A 312 7.55 -5.51 -22.64
C LEU A 312 8.04 -4.09 -22.89
N VAL A 313 7.17 -3.09 -22.69
CA VAL A 313 7.53 -1.67 -22.87
C VAL A 313 8.59 -1.25 -21.87
N ALA A 314 8.46 -1.64 -20.60
CA ALA A 314 9.41 -1.31 -19.55
C ALA A 314 10.78 -1.99 -19.79
N ASP A 315 10.78 -3.29 -20.08
CA ASP A 315 12.00 -4.10 -20.23
C ASP A 315 12.83 -3.67 -21.44
N LYS A 316 12.17 -3.31 -22.55
CA LYS A 316 12.85 -2.84 -23.77
C LYS A 316 13.05 -1.32 -23.82
N GLY A 317 12.54 -0.57 -22.84
CA GLY A 317 12.61 0.89 -22.82
C GLY A 317 11.97 1.52 -24.06
N LEU A 318 10.82 1.00 -24.51
CA LEU A 318 10.20 1.44 -25.77
C LEU A 318 9.68 2.88 -25.64
N PRO A 319 9.96 3.76 -26.62
CA PRO A 319 9.57 5.16 -26.54
C PRO A 319 8.05 5.32 -26.71
N SER A 320 7.49 6.30 -26.01
CA SER A 320 6.12 6.76 -26.19
C SER A 320 6.12 8.20 -26.68
N TRP A 321 5.44 8.48 -27.79
CA TRP A 321 5.44 9.78 -28.46
C TRP A 321 4.28 10.64 -27.94
N VAL A 322 4.47 11.19 -26.75
CA VAL A 322 3.45 11.89 -25.98
C VAL A 322 3.77 13.36 -25.81
N GLU A 323 2.80 14.20 -26.16
CA GLU A 323 2.76 15.61 -25.79
C GLU A 323 2.06 15.77 -24.43
N ARG A 324 2.76 16.36 -23.46
CA ARG A 324 2.19 16.68 -22.14
C ARG A 324 1.51 18.03 -22.22
N ILE A 325 0.25 18.09 -21.81
CA ILE A 325 -0.55 19.31 -21.78
C ILE A 325 -1.11 19.44 -20.37
N PRO A 326 -0.89 20.56 -19.65
CA PRO A 326 -1.51 20.76 -18.34
C PRO A 326 -3.03 20.66 -18.44
N LEU A 327 -3.64 19.94 -17.50
CA LEU A 327 -5.10 19.85 -17.44
C LEU A 327 -5.68 21.25 -17.18
N SER A 328 -6.51 21.71 -18.10
CA SER A 328 -7.39 22.87 -17.93
C SER A 328 -8.49 22.78 -19.00
N LYS A 329 -9.47 23.68 -18.97
CA LYS A 329 -10.45 23.80 -20.05
C LYS A 329 -9.77 24.04 -21.39
N GLU A 330 -8.82 24.97 -21.43
CA GLU A 330 -8.04 25.34 -22.61
C GLU A 330 -7.11 24.21 -23.06
N GLY A 331 -6.47 23.51 -22.11
CA GLY A 331 -5.63 22.34 -22.40
C GLY A 331 -6.43 21.21 -23.04
N LEU A 332 -7.64 20.94 -22.54
CA LEU A 332 -8.56 19.98 -23.15
C LEU A 332 -9.00 20.45 -24.55
N GLN A 333 -9.42 21.72 -24.71
CA GLN A 333 -9.77 22.28 -26.02
C GLN A 333 -8.62 22.14 -27.03
N GLN A 334 -7.38 22.41 -26.61
CA GLN A 334 -6.20 22.25 -27.43
C GLN A 334 -5.99 20.78 -27.83
N ALA A 335 -6.07 19.85 -26.89
CA ALA A 335 -5.84 18.43 -27.14
C ALA A 335 -6.91 17.86 -28.09
N PHE A 336 -8.17 18.16 -27.84
CA PHE A 336 -9.27 17.71 -28.69
C PHE A 336 -9.27 18.39 -30.06
N GLY A 337 -8.95 19.68 -30.15
CA GLY A 337 -8.80 20.38 -31.44
C GLY A 337 -7.68 19.77 -32.31
N LYS A 338 -6.60 19.26 -31.69
CA LYS A 338 -5.57 18.50 -32.40
C LYS A 338 -6.05 17.14 -32.88
N LEU A 339 -6.93 16.46 -32.14
CA LEU A 339 -7.55 15.20 -32.58
C LEU A 339 -8.50 15.43 -33.76
N GLU A 340 -9.41 16.39 -33.64
CA GLU A 340 -10.37 16.80 -34.68
C GLU A 340 -9.66 17.16 -35.99
N THR A 341 -8.53 17.88 -35.90
CA THR A 341 -7.76 18.30 -37.09
C THR A 341 -6.63 17.34 -37.49
N ASN A 342 -6.51 16.17 -36.86
CA ASN A 342 -5.47 15.14 -37.10
C ASN A 342 -4.02 15.68 -37.01
N LYS A 343 -3.82 16.69 -36.14
CA LYS A 343 -2.52 17.34 -35.89
C LYS A 343 -1.78 16.78 -34.68
N ALA A 344 -2.36 15.87 -33.91
CA ALA A 344 -1.68 15.19 -32.82
C ALA A 344 -0.46 14.38 -33.32
N ARG A 345 0.65 14.40 -32.55
CA ARG A 345 1.91 13.69 -32.83
C ARG A 345 2.51 13.11 -31.53
N TYR A 346 2.14 11.90 -31.12
CA TYR A 346 1.04 11.08 -31.63
C TYR A 346 -0.07 10.86 -30.60
N ARG A 347 0.21 11.17 -29.33
CA ARG A 347 -0.74 11.18 -28.22
C ARG A 347 -0.59 12.44 -27.40
N SER A 348 -1.69 12.91 -26.83
CA SER A 348 -1.68 13.93 -25.79
C SER A 348 -1.91 13.27 -24.44
N CYS A 349 -1.29 13.78 -23.39
CA CYS A 349 -1.56 13.37 -22.02
C CYS A 349 -1.78 14.62 -21.16
N MET A 350 -2.94 14.67 -20.51
CA MET A 350 -3.26 15.69 -19.51
C MET A 350 -2.39 15.46 -18.27
N THR A 351 -1.63 16.46 -17.86
CA THR A 351 -0.75 16.42 -16.67
C THR A 351 -1.08 17.54 -15.68
N ASN A 352 -0.32 17.68 -14.61
CA ASN A 352 -0.44 18.78 -13.63
C ASN A 352 -1.83 18.83 -12.95
N TYR A 353 -2.41 17.66 -12.66
CA TYR A 353 -3.71 17.53 -11.99
C TYR A 353 -3.74 18.26 -10.64
N GLU A 354 -2.61 18.33 -9.95
CA GLU A 354 -2.44 19.09 -8.71
C GLU A 354 -2.71 20.59 -8.86
N GLU A 355 -2.47 21.20 -10.02
CA GLU A 355 -2.74 22.62 -10.24
C GLU A 355 -4.25 22.88 -10.33
N GLN A 356 -5.01 21.87 -10.76
CA GLN A 356 -6.46 21.93 -10.88
C GLN A 356 -7.18 21.49 -9.61
N PHE A 357 -6.63 20.52 -8.89
CA PHE A 357 -7.35 19.82 -7.81
C PHE A 357 -6.59 19.78 -6.48
N GLY A 358 -5.38 20.35 -6.41
CA GLY A 358 -4.59 20.40 -5.19
C GLY A 358 -5.06 21.48 -4.21
N ALA A 359 -4.84 21.25 -2.92
CA ALA A 359 -5.10 22.23 -1.87
C ALA A 359 -3.99 23.29 -1.80
N HIS A 360 -4.36 24.56 -1.58
CA HIS A 360 -3.40 25.61 -1.27
C HIS A 360 -3.04 25.59 0.22
N LEU A 361 -1.76 25.64 0.59
CA LEU A 361 -1.34 25.79 2.00
C LEU A 361 -1.00 27.26 2.29
N VAL A 362 -1.77 27.93 3.14
CA VAL A 362 -1.51 29.31 3.54
C VAL A 362 -0.68 29.32 4.81
N HIS A 363 0.47 29.98 4.86
CA HIS A 363 1.34 30.01 6.03
C HIS A 363 1.49 31.42 6.63
N ALA A 364 0.80 31.74 7.72
CA ALA A 364 0.82 33.10 8.24
C ALA A 364 2.14 33.46 8.97
N THR A 365 2.84 34.46 8.40
CA THR A 365 3.97 35.31 8.88
C THR A 365 5.38 34.71 9.05
N ASN A 366 6.42 35.40 8.52
CA ASN A 366 7.86 35.36 8.84
C ASN A 366 8.60 34.02 9.08
N CYS A 367 8.04 32.86 8.77
CA CYS A 367 8.63 31.58 9.13
C CYS A 367 9.73 31.05 8.20
N LEU A 368 9.99 31.71 7.09
CA LEU A 368 11.19 31.45 6.29
C LEU A 368 12.34 32.41 6.68
N ALA A 369 12.12 33.31 7.65
CA ALA A 369 13.15 34.22 8.16
C ALA A 369 14.10 33.51 9.14
N THR A 370 15.37 33.94 9.13
CA THR A 370 16.48 33.36 9.90
C THR A 370 16.37 33.47 11.43
N TRP A 371 15.29 34.05 11.97
CA TRP A 371 15.10 34.29 13.41
C TRP A 371 14.11 33.34 14.11
N GLY A 372 13.54 32.35 13.41
CA GLY A 372 12.57 31.42 14.03
C GLY A 372 13.22 30.19 14.65
N SER A 373 13.22 30.07 15.98
CA SER A 373 13.40 28.76 16.64
C SER A 373 12.18 27.87 16.41
N GLY A 374 12.37 26.59 16.09
CA GLY A 374 11.30 25.60 15.93
C GLY A 374 10.83 25.42 14.48
N ILE A 375 9.52 25.60 14.24
CA ILE A 375 8.80 25.29 12.99
C ILE A 375 9.43 25.95 11.75
N ALA A 376 9.90 27.20 11.86
CA ALA A 376 10.53 27.96 10.78
C ALA A 376 11.81 27.30 10.21
N ALA A 377 12.68 26.81 11.09
CA ALA A 377 13.92 26.12 10.70
C ALA A 377 13.65 24.72 10.10
N GLU A 378 12.51 24.12 10.45
CA GLU A 378 12.09 22.82 9.91
C GLU A 378 11.42 22.98 8.54
N LEU A 379 10.61 24.02 8.35
CA LEU A 379 10.06 24.38 7.03
C LEU A 379 11.15 24.75 6.03
N ALA A 380 12.21 25.46 6.45
CA ALA A 380 13.36 25.73 5.60
C ALA A 380 14.15 24.47 5.18
N LYS A 381 14.03 23.36 5.92
CA LYS A 381 14.61 22.05 5.53
C LYS A 381 13.69 21.26 4.60
N LEU A 382 12.37 21.39 4.78
CA LEU A 382 11.38 20.72 3.95
C LEU A 382 11.21 21.42 2.59
N PHE A 383 11.31 22.75 2.57
CA PHE A 383 11.16 23.60 1.38
C PHE A 383 12.36 24.54 1.16
N PRO A 384 13.59 24.01 0.99
CA PRO A 384 14.80 24.82 0.83
C PRO A 384 14.76 25.74 -0.39
N ASP A 385 14.17 25.31 -1.50
CA ASP A 385 14.10 26.13 -2.71
C ASP A 385 13.02 27.22 -2.56
N ALA A 386 11.88 26.91 -1.93
CA ALA A 386 10.90 27.94 -1.61
C ALA A 386 11.48 29.01 -0.64
N CYS A 387 12.35 28.58 0.29
CA CYS A 387 13.07 29.49 1.18
C CYS A 387 14.03 30.42 0.42
N ALA A 388 14.64 29.96 -0.67
CA ALA A 388 15.47 30.80 -1.54
C ALA A 388 14.64 31.88 -2.25
N VAL A 389 13.46 31.53 -2.78
CA VAL A 389 12.52 32.48 -3.40
C VAL A 389 12.10 33.56 -2.40
N TYR A 390 11.74 33.17 -1.17
CA TYR A 390 11.41 34.11 -0.09
C TYR A 390 12.55 35.09 0.22
N LYS A 391 13.78 34.60 0.32
CA LYS A 391 14.96 35.45 0.61
C LYS A 391 15.21 36.45 -0.51
N ALA A 392 15.16 36.00 -1.77
CA ALA A 392 15.34 36.88 -2.92
C ALA A 392 14.32 38.02 -2.93
N PHE A 393 13.05 37.71 -2.65
CA PHE A 393 11.98 38.71 -2.52
C PHE A 393 12.27 39.73 -1.41
N CYS A 394 12.70 39.27 -0.24
CA CYS A 394 13.05 40.16 0.87
C CYS A 394 14.26 41.05 0.58
N HIS A 395 15.29 40.52 -0.11
CA HIS A 395 16.48 41.28 -0.50
C HIS A 395 16.14 42.39 -1.52
N ALA A 396 15.31 42.09 -2.51
CA ALA A 396 14.91 43.07 -3.53
C ALA A 396 14.20 44.30 -2.93
N ALA A 397 13.53 44.15 -1.79
CA ALA A 397 12.81 45.23 -1.12
C ALA A 397 13.69 46.09 -0.18
N LYS A 398 14.98 45.77 0.02
CA LYS A 398 15.88 46.49 0.95
C LYS A 398 16.57 47.70 0.31
N PRO A 399 16.73 48.83 1.03
CA PRO A 399 17.59 49.92 0.58
C PRO A 399 19.08 49.55 0.65
N ARG A 400 19.90 50.07 -0.29
CA ARG A 400 21.34 49.77 -0.46
C ARG A 400 22.25 49.99 0.77
N THR A 401 21.76 50.60 1.85
CA THR A 401 22.52 51.00 3.05
C THR A 401 22.24 50.16 4.30
N ALA A 402 21.39 49.12 4.23
CA ALA A 402 21.04 48.29 5.39
C ALA A 402 21.98 47.08 5.54
N GLY A 403 22.88 47.10 6.52
CA GLY A 403 23.89 46.06 6.76
C GLY A 403 23.44 44.83 7.57
N ASP A 404 22.14 44.59 7.80
CA ASP A 404 21.67 43.39 8.50
C ASP A 404 20.73 42.55 7.62
N ASP A 405 21.22 41.37 7.24
CA ASP A 405 20.48 40.42 6.42
C ASP A 405 19.34 39.71 7.17
N ARG A 406 19.26 39.87 8.49
CA ARG A 406 18.32 39.13 9.34
C ARG A 406 16.85 39.48 9.19
N TRP A 407 16.51 40.66 8.66
CA TRP A 407 15.14 41.18 8.69
C TRP A 407 14.66 41.55 7.28
N PRO A 408 13.39 41.28 6.92
CA PRO A 408 12.79 41.92 5.76
C PRO A 408 12.77 43.47 5.95
N PRO A 409 12.33 44.28 4.99
CA PRO A 409 12.22 45.74 5.15
C PRO A 409 10.82 46.22 5.57
N ARG A 410 10.73 47.40 6.21
CA ARG A 410 9.44 48.05 6.61
C ARG A 410 8.45 48.17 5.47
N SER A 411 8.95 48.34 4.24
CA SER A 411 8.17 48.50 3.03
C SER A 411 7.26 47.31 2.73
N LEU A 412 7.59 46.11 3.20
CA LEU A 412 6.77 44.91 3.00
C LEU A 412 5.58 44.80 3.97
N ALA A 413 5.49 45.63 5.02
CA ALA A 413 4.40 45.52 5.99
C ALA A 413 3.02 45.73 5.33
N GLY A 414 2.08 44.80 5.57
CA GLY A 414 0.76 44.75 4.95
C GLY A 414 0.70 44.03 3.60
N GLN A 415 1.82 43.46 3.12
CA GLN A 415 1.89 42.72 1.84
C GLN A 415 1.81 41.19 2.04
N CYS A 416 1.72 40.46 0.93
CA CYS A 416 1.72 39.01 0.84
C CYS A 416 2.63 38.54 -0.31
N LEU A 417 3.32 37.41 -0.14
CA LEU A 417 4.06 36.69 -1.19
C LEU A 417 3.52 35.26 -1.31
N VAL A 418 3.17 34.81 -2.52
CA VAL A 418 2.79 33.42 -2.80
C VAL A 418 3.93 32.74 -3.56
N ILE A 419 4.38 31.58 -3.06
CA ILE A 419 5.47 30.78 -3.65
C ILE A 419 4.86 29.44 -4.11
N PRO A 420 4.86 29.11 -5.41
CA PRO A 420 4.34 27.83 -5.89
C PRO A 420 5.20 26.64 -5.42
N PRO A 421 4.69 25.40 -5.49
CA PRO A 421 5.49 24.21 -5.19
C PRO A 421 6.77 24.18 -6.01
N GLN A 422 7.93 24.01 -5.35
CA GLN A 422 9.21 23.97 -6.04
C GLN A 422 9.50 22.52 -6.49
N PRO A 423 9.79 22.26 -7.79
CA PRO A 423 9.98 20.90 -8.29
C PRO A 423 11.02 20.06 -7.53
N ARG A 424 12.11 20.69 -7.08
CA ARG A 424 13.18 20.03 -6.31
C ARG A 424 12.82 19.77 -4.86
N ASP A 425 11.99 20.62 -4.24
CA ASP A 425 11.47 20.38 -2.89
C ASP A 425 10.52 19.17 -2.93
N VAL A 426 9.64 19.12 -3.94
CA VAL A 426 8.72 18.00 -4.15
C VAL A 426 9.46 16.70 -4.43
N ALA A 427 10.50 16.72 -5.27
CA ALA A 427 11.33 15.55 -5.54
C ALA A 427 12.04 15.01 -4.27
N ARG A 428 12.21 15.84 -3.24
CA ARG A 428 12.76 15.47 -1.92
C ARG A 428 11.70 14.99 -0.94
N GLY A 429 10.45 14.86 -1.38
CA GLY A 429 9.32 14.41 -0.56
C GLY A 429 8.55 15.54 0.13
N ALA A 430 8.78 16.80 -0.24
CA ALA A 430 7.93 17.90 0.23
C ALA A 430 6.52 17.79 -0.40
N PRO A 431 5.45 18.10 0.34
CA PRO A 431 4.11 18.10 -0.22
C PRO A 431 3.98 19.15 -1.33
N ARG A 432 3.22 18.83 -2.38
CA ARG A 432 2.92 19.74 -3.49
C ARG A 432 1.90 20.79 -3.05
N VAL A 433 2.37 21.82 -2.35
CA VAL A 433 1.53 22.92 -1.84
C VAL A 433 2.14 24.28 -2.20
N HIS A 434 1.28 25.27 -2.48
CA HIS A 434 1.71 26.67 -2.52
C HIS A 434 2.07 27.12 -1.09
N ILE A 435 3.07 27.99 -0.94
CA ILE A 435 3.48 28.59 0.34
C ILE A 435 3.16 30.08 0.29
N VAL A 436 2.29 30.53 1.17
CA VAL A 436 1.91 31.95 1.28
C VAL A 436 2.67 32.58 2.45
N CYS A 437 3.22 33.79 2.27
CA CYS A 437 3.97 34.53 3.27
C CYS A 437 3.33 35.90 3.51
N LEU A 438 2.77 36.12 4.69
CA LEU A 438 2.20 37.41 5.10
C LEU A 438 3.24 38.28 5.81
N PHE A 439 3.27 39.58 5.55
CA PHE A 439 4.22 40.50 6.16
C PHE A 439 3.53 41.47 7.12
N THR A 440 3.69 41.28 8.44
CA THR A 440 3.18 42.20 9.48
C THR A 440 4.34 42.90 10.19
N SER A 441 4.14 44.10 10.74
CA SER A 441 5.25 44.86 11.32
C SER A 441 5.63 44.35 12.70
N TYR A 442 6.64 43.48 12.76
CA TYR A 442 7.62 43.56 13.83
C TYR A 442 9.01 43.09 13.39
N GLY A 443 10.03 43.89 13.71
CA GLY A 443 11.44 43.64 13.40
C GLY A 443 12.11 44.77 12.65
N TYR A 444 11.34 45.66 12.04
CA TYR A 444 11.92 46.73 11.27
C TYR A 444 12.11 47.97 12.15
N GLY A 445 13.34 48.41 12.38
CA GLY A 445 13.65 49.70 12.98
C GLY A 445 14.25 49.63 14.39
N MET A 446 15.54 49.89 14.43
CA MET A 446 16.45 50.24 15.53
C MET A 446 16.12 49.71 16.94
N PRO A 447 17.01 48.94 17.58
CA PRO A 447 16.83 48.53 18.98
C PRO A 447 16.68 49.76 19.89
N ASN A 448 15.80 49.64 20.88
CA ASN A 448 15.67 50.60 21.95
C ASN A 448 17.05 50.79 22.60
N ARG A 449 17.65 51.97 22.43
CA ARG A 449 19.04 52.29 22.86
C ARG A 449 19.30 52.03 24.35
N ARG A 450 18.26 51.98 25.18
CA ARG A 450 18.37 51.79 26.63
C ARG A 450 18.27 50.33 27.08
N THR A 451 17.66 49.47 26.26
CA THR A 451 17.40 48.06 26.63
C THR A 451 17.93 47.04 25.62
N GLY A 452 18.40 47.50 24.45
CA GLY A 452 18.78 46.65 23.33
C GLY A 452 17.61 45.89 22.69
N ARG A 453 16.37 46.12 23.12
CA ARG A 453 15.19 45.38 22.65
C ARG A 453 14.47 46.10 21.50
N PRO A 454 13.97 45.40 20.48
CA PRO A 454 13.19 46.03 19.40
C PRO A 454 11.96 46.78 19.95
N GLY A 455 11.64 47.95 19.38
CA GLY A 455 10.55 48.84 19.83
C GLY A 455 9.15 48.28 19.53
N ARG A 456 8.27 48.29 20.55
CA ARG A 456 6.95 47.62 20.58
C ARG A 456 5.88 48.40 19.80
N ASP A 457 5.30 47.80 18.75
CA ASP A 457 4.12 48.29 18.05
C ASP A 457 2.87 47.91 18.86
N ALA A 458 1.84 48.75 18.80
CA ALA A 458 0.56 48.50 19.48
C ALA A 458 -0.20 47.33 18.85
N ALA A 459 -0.92 46.56 19.68
CA ALA A 459 -1.73 45.41 19.27
C ALA A 459 -2.66 45.72 18.08
N ASP A 460 -3.35 46.86 18.10
CA ASP A 460 -4.27 47.25 17.03
C ASP A 460 -3.56 47.51 15.69
N ARG A 461 -2.30 47.96 15.72
CA ARG A 461 -1.51 48.17 14.50
C ARG A 461 -1.17 46.83 13.83
N ILE A 462 -0.81 45.82 14.62
CA ILE A 462 -0.50 44.47 14.16
C ILE A 462 -1.74 43.82 13.56
N VAL A 463 -2.89 43.93 14.23
CA VAL A 463 -4.19 43.43 13.73
C VAL A 463 -4.56 44.08 12.40
N ARG A 464 -4.44 45.41 12.27
CA ARG A 464 -4.72 46.13 11.01
C ARG A 464 -3.84 45.67 9.84
N GLN A 465 -2.55 45.41 10.08
CA GLN A 465 -1.65 44.94 9.03
C GLN A 465 -1.86 43.47 8.68
N THR A 466 -2.17 42.62 9.66
CA THR A 466 -2.55 41.22 9.43
C THR A 466 -3.75 41.15 8.50
N ARG A 467 -4.77 41.96 8.81
CA ARG A 467 -5.95 42.13 7.96
C ARG A 467 -5.59 42.59 6.54
N ALA A 468 -4.72 43.59 6.40
CA ALA A 468 -4.27 44.08 5.09
C ALA A 468 -3.54 43.01 4.26
N SER A 469 -2.65 42.22 4.88
CA SER A 469 -1.94 41.11 4.21
C SER A 469 -2.89 39.99 3.80
N LEU A 470 -3.87 39.64 4.65
CA LEU A 470 -4.90 38.63 4.33
C LEU A 470 -5.78 39.10 3.17
N ARG A 471 -6.16 40.38 3.12
CA ARG A 471 -6.86 40.98 1.96
C ARG A 471 -6.03 40.98 0.69
N ALA A 472 -4.73 41.24 0.80
CA ALA A 472 -3.83 41.16 -0.35
C ALA A 472 -3.78 39.72 -0.89
N PHE A 473 -3.64 38.74 0.01
CA PHE A 473 -3.65 37.33 -0.37
C PHE A 473 -5.00 36.89 -0.98
N ARG A 474 -6.12 37.29 -0.38
CA ARG A 474 -7.45 37.03 -0.91
C ARG A 474 -7.63 37.61 -2.30
N ARG A 475 -7.18 38.85 -2.53
CA ARG A 475 -7.16 39.46 -3.86
C ARG A 475 -6.31 38.68 -4.84
N THR A 476 -5.14 38.16 -4.47
CA THR A 476 -4.34 37.30 -5.36
C THR A 476 -5.10 36.03 -5.75
N LEU A 477 -5.80 35.39 -4.81
CA LEU A 477 -6.64 34.22 -5.11
C LEU A 477 -7.82 34.58 -6.03
N ASP A 478 -8.47 35.72 -5.77
CA ASP A 478 -9.61 36.19 -6.55
C ASP A 478 -9.17 36.70 -7.95
N GLU A 479 -8.01 37.33 -8.08
CA GLU A 479 -7.40 37.77 -9.34
C GLU A 479 -6.95 36.56 -10.17
N GLU A 480 -6.35 35.52 -9.57
CA GLU A 480 -6.08 34.25 -10.26
C GLU A 480 -7.39 33.60 -10.73
N ALA A 481 -8.43 33.61 -9.90
CA ALA A 481 -9.75 33.10 -10.28
C ALA A 481 -10.42 33.96 -11.38
N GLN A 482 -10.17 35.28 -11.39
CA GLN A 482 -10.67 36.22 -12.39
C GLN A 482 -9.84 36.24 -13.68
N VAL A 483 -8.55 35.94 -13.67
CA VAL A 483 -7.77 35.68 -14.89
C VAL A 483 -8.29 34.41 -15.56
N VAL A 484 -8.70 33.42 -14.76
CA VAL A 484 -9.38 32.21 -15.23
C VAL A 484 -10.82 32.49 -15.70
N ALA A 485 -11.56 33.41 -15.06
CA ALA A 485 -12.95 33.75 -15.44
C ALA A 485 -13.09 34.88 -16.49
N GLY A 486 -12.08 35.72 -16.62
CA GLY A 486 -12.02 36.89 -17.51
C GLY A 486 -11.71 36.55 -18.96
N ALA A 487 -11.40 35.28 -19.23
CA ALA A 487 -11.36 34.69 -20.56
C ALA A 487 -12.75 34.26 -21.09
N GLY A 488 -13.86 34.75 -20.51
CA GLY A 488 -15.20 34.68 -21.12
C GLY A 488 -16.32 34.46 -20.10
N ALA A 489 -17.11 35.50 -19.84
CA ALA A 489 -18.07 35.62 -18.73
C ALA A 489 -19.43 34.93 -18.95
N GLY A 490 -19.99 34.40 -17.85
CA GLY A 490 -21.40 34.02 -17.68
C GLY A 490 -21.60 33.29 -16.35
N ALA A 491 -22.34 33.88 -15.41
CA ALA A 491 -22.31 33.56 -13.99
C ALA A 491 -22.79 32.15 -13.59
N GLY A 492 -22.02 31.50 -12.71
CA GLY A 492 -22.43 30.39 -11.86
C GLY A 492 -21.76 30.53 -10.48
N ALA A 493 -22.56 30.66 -9.43
CA ALA A 493 -22.09 30.95 -8.08
C ALA A 493 -21.32 29.77 -7.46
N GLY A 494 -20.17 30.07 -6.85
CA GLY A 494 -19.72 29.38 -5.63
C GLY A 494 -18.80 28.16 -5.76
N ALA A 495 -17.83 28.13 -6.67
CA ALA A 495 -16.72 27.16 -6.59
C ALA A 495 -15.47 27.81 -5.96
N GLY A 496 -15.51 28.06 -4.64
CA GLY A 496 -14.31 28.46 -3.90
C GLY A 496 -13.29 27.31 -3.92
N ARG A 497 -12.03 27.59 -4.29
CA ARG A 497 -10.93 26.61 -4.17
C ARG A 497 -10.80 26.18 -2.70
N ASP A 498 -10.55 24.91 -2.45
CA ASP A 498 -10.23 24.42 -1.10
C ASP A 498 -8.85 24.94 -0.69
N VAL A 499 -8.84 25.87 0.26
CA VAL A 499 -7.63 26.47 0.81
C VAL A 499 -7.39 25.94 2.21
N ALA A 500 -6.31 25.21 2.43
CA ALA A 500 -5.83 24.85 3.75
C ALA A 500 -5.07 26.03 4.35
N VAL A 501 -5.59 26.67 5.40
CA VAL A 501 -4.92 27.77 6.08
C VAL A 501 -4.24 27.29 7.35
N TYR A 502 -2.92 27.38 7.32
CA TYR A 502 -2.03 27.07 8.43
C TYR A 502 -1.55 28.36 9.10
N SER A 503 -1.90 28.51 10.37
CA SER A 503 -1.38 29.60 11.20
C SER A 503 -0.75 28.98 12.45
N PRO A 504 0.59 28.89 12.53
CA PRO A 504 1.21 28.61 13.81
C PRO A 504 0.90 29.85 14.66
N MET A 505 0.22 29.72 15.81
CA MET A 505 -0.21 30.86 16.63
C MET A 505 0.86 31.97 16.66
N PHE A 506 0.66 33.00 15.85
CA PHE A 506 1.60 34.09 15.83
C PHE A 506 1.33 34.94 17.07
N ASN A 507 2.39 35.23 17.81
CA ASN A 507 2.54 36.46 18.56
C ASN A 507 1.62 36.75 19.76
N SER A 508 0.74 35.85 20.19
CA SER A 508 -0.05 36.09 21.41
C SER A 508 0.80 36.15 22.68
N GLY A 509 1.89 35.38 22.72
CA GLY A 509 2.82 35.37 23.86
C GLY A 509 3.79 36.56 23.93
N ALA A 510 4.23 37.11 22.79
CA ALA A 510 5.27 38.14 22.73
C ALA A 510 4.72 39.57 22.57
N PHE A 511 3.47 39.74 22.11
CA PHE A 511 2.93 41.02 21.65
C PHE A 511 1.59 41.42 22.27
N ARG A 512 1.08 40.66 23.25
CA ARG A 512 -0.20 40.90 23.94
C ARG A 512 -1.43 41.01 23.02
N VAL A 513 -1.38 40.48 21.79
CA VAL A 513 -2.58 40.34 20.92
C VAL A 513 -3.22 38.98 21.22
N PRO A 514 -4.46 38.91 21.72
CA PRO A 514 -5.12 37.61 21.93
C PRO A 514 -5.25 36.83 20.62
N TRP A 515 -5.06 35.51 20.67
CA TRP A 515 -5.23 34.63 19.51
C TRP A 515 -6.63 34.72 18.92
N GLN A 516 -7.68 34.74 19.76
CA GLN A 516 -9.07 34.95 19.35
C GLN A 516 -9.22 36.11 18.36
N ARG A 517 -8.58 37.25 18.65
CA ARG A 517 -8.64 38.45 17.82
C ARG A 517 -7.93 38.30 16.47
N THR A 518 -6.95 37.40 16.38
CA THR A 518 -6.27 37.09 15.12
C THR A 518 -7.10 36.08 14.31
N LEU A 519 -7.71 35.11 14.99
CA LEU A 519 -8.62 34.14 14.39
C LEU A 519 -9.86 34.83 13.79
N GLU A 520 -10.49 35.73 14.55
CA GLU A 520 -11.64 36.54 14.08
C GLU A 520 -11.29 37.28 12.78
N VAL A 521 -10.11 37.91 12.70
CA VAL A 521 -9.66 38.62 11.49
C VAL A 521 -9.46 37.66 10.32
N ILE A 522 -8.95 36.47 10.57
CA ILE A 522 -8.75 35.45 9.54
C ILE A 522 -10.11 34.95 9.02
N GLU A 523 -11.04 34.64 9.93
CA GLU A 523 -12.40 34.19 9.62
C GLU A 523 -13.19 35.27 8.88
N GLU A 524 -13.10 36.53 9.30
CA GLU A 524 -13.75 37.66 8.64
C GLU A 524 -13.26 37.86 7.20
N GLU A 525 -11.94 37.83 6.97
CA GLU A 525 -11.36 38.09 5.65
C GLU A 525 -11.54 36.92 4.66
N PHE A 526 -11.85 35.72 5.17
CA PHE A 526 -12.14 34.53 4.37
C PHE A 526 -13.60 34.06 4.48
N ALA A 527 -14.47 34.88 5.06
CA ALA A 527 -15.90 34.59 5.15
C ALA A 527 -16.47 34.32 3.74
N GLY A 528 -17.12 33.16 3.57
CA GLY A 528 -17.66 32.71 2.28
C GLY A 528 -16.68 31.94 1.38
N ALA A 529 -15.43 31.73 1.80
CA ALA A 529 -14.49 30.82 1.14
C ALA A 529 -14.59 29.39 1.69
N LYS A 530 -14.43 28.35 0.85
CA LYS A 530 -14.17 26.98 1.34
C LYS A 530 -12.73 26.90 1.84
N ALA A 531 -12.53 27.12 3.14
CA ALA A 531 -11.21 27.05 3.77
C ALA A 531 -11.20 26.08 4.95
N THR A 532 -10.11 25.34 5.12
CA THR A 532 -9.87 24.47 6.27
C THR A 532 -8.80 25.09 7.15
N TRP A 533 -9.09 25.31 8.44
CA TRP A 533 -8.19 26.00 9.38
C TRP A 533 -7.45 25.01 10.27
N THR A 534 -6.12 25.10 10.34
CA THR A 534 -5.29 24.26 11.25
C THR A 534 -4.50 25.14 12.22
N VAL A 535 -4.70 24.92 13.52
CA VAL A 535 -4.06 25.69 14.62
C VAL A 535 -3.08 24.81 15.40
N VAL A 536 -1.88 25.35 15.65
CA VAL A 536 -0.78 24.66 16.36
C VAL A 536 -0.40 25.42 17.63
N LEU A 537 -0.54 24.79 18.80
CA LEU A 537 -0.30 25.40 20.11
C LEU A 537 1.00 24.88 20.75
N GLN A 538 1.80 25.74 21.40
CA GLN A 538 2.92 25.28 22.24
C GLN A 538 2.45 24.71 23.59
N PRO A 539 3.12 23.67 24.13
CA PRO A 539 2.66 22.93 25.31
C PRO A 539 2.65 23.75 26.60
N ALA A 540 3.58 24.70 26.77
CA ALA A 540 3.68 25.52 27.97
C ALA A 540 2.52 26.53 28.14
N GLN A 541 1.78 26.82 27.07
CA GLN A 541 0.69 27.80 27.09
C GLN A 541 -0.69 27.19 27.33
N ARG A 542 -0.85 25.87 27.21
CA ARG A 542 -2.10 25.13 27.50
C ARG A 542 -2.55 25.21 28.95
N ARG A 543 -1.60 25.32 29.89
CA ARG A 543 -1.89 25.35 31.35
C ARG A 543 -2.49 26.67 31.85
N ARG A 544 -2.59 27.73 31.02
CA ARG A 544 -3.00 29.07 31.47
C ARG A 544 -4.35 29.56 30.94
N GLN A 545 -4.97 28.88 29.97
CA GLN A 545 -6.21 29.36 29.35
C GLN A 545 -7.16 28.18 29.13
N ALA A 546 -8.16 28.05 29.98
CA ALA A 546 -9.38 27.32 29.65
C ALA A 546 -10.25 28.28 28.82
N ILE A 547 -10.44 27.98 27.54
CA ILE A 547 -11.33 28.72 26.64
C ILE A 547 -12.26 27.69 26.00
N GLU A 548 -13.57 27.91 26.07
CA GLU A 548 -14.60 27.13 25.36
C GLU A 548 -14.56 27.44 23.85
N PHE A 549 -14.64 26.42 23.00
CA PHE A 549 -14.58 26.57 21.53
C PHE A 549 -15.86 26.06 20.84
N LEU A 550 -16.23 26.74 19.74
CA LEU A 550 -17.39 26.50 18.87
C LEU A 550 -17.12 25.45 17.76
N PRO A 551 -18.15 24.91 17.06
CA PRO A 551 -18.13 23.60 16.36
C PRO A 551 -17.22 23.44 15.13
N HIS A 552 -16.46 24.46 14.71
CA HIS A 552 -15.72 24.46 13.44
C HIS A 552 -14.20 24.68 13.60
N SER A 553 -13.65 24.46 14.79
CA SER A 553 -12.22 24.62 15.07
C SER A 553 -11.58 23.29 15.52
N HIS A 554 -10.44 22.93 14.91
CA HIS A 554 -9.62 21.77 15.33
C HIS A 554 -8.33 22.24 16.01
N ILE A 555 -8.08 21.75 17.23
CA ILE A 555 -6.82 21.94 17.95
C ILE A 555 -5.96 20.69 17.77
N THR A 556 -4.69 20.85 17.41
CA THR A 556 -3.68 19.76 17.40
C THR A 556 -2.72 19.87 18.60
N ASP A 557 -2.38 18.72 19.18
CA ASP A 557 -1.53 18.59 20.38
C ASP A 557 -0.04 18.65 20.07
N ALA A 558 0.60 19.81 20.28
CA ALA A 558 2.06 19.87 20.30
C ALA A 558 2.58 19.68 21.73
N THR A 559 3.32 18.59 21.97
CA THR A 559 4.11 18.36 23.18
C THR A 559 5.61 18.62 22.90
N VAL A 560 6.28 19.39 23.76
CA VAL A 560 7.72 19.64 23.75
C VAL A 560 8.18 19.48 25.19
N VAL A 561 8.93 18.42 25.46
CA VAL A 561 9.67 18.23 26.70
C VAL A 561 11.04 18.91 26.54
N ARG A 562 11.48 19.63 27.56
CA ARG A 562 12.75 20.37 27.58
C ARG A 562 13.96 19.45 27.65
N SER A 563 14.97 19.84 26.86
CA SER A 563 16.42 19.62 26.98
C SER A 563 17.04 18.52 26.11
N GLY A 564 17.97 18.96 25.23
CA GLY A 564 18.98 18.12 24.58
C GLY A 564 18.77 17.80 23.10
N LYS A 565 18.94 18.78 22.21
CA LYS A 565 19.28 18.65 20.76
C LYS A 565 18.63 17.50 19.95
N ARG A 566 17.49 17.77 19.29
CA ARG A 566 17.19 17.58 17.84
C ARG A 566 15.67 17.53 17.63
N SER A 567 15.26 18.00 16.46
CA SER A 567 13.93 18.50 16.08
C SER A 567 13.13 17.49 15.25
N HIS A 568 11.79 17.45 15.41
CA HIS A 568 10.89 16.75 14.50
C HIS A 568 9.56 17.49 14.34
N LEU A 569 9.38 18.17 13.19
CA LEU A 569 8.11 18.79 12.76
C LEU A 569 7.24 17.84 11.88
N GLY A 570 7.76 16.67 11.51
CA GLY A 570 7.07 15.74 10.60
C GLY A 570 5.75 15.15 11.15
N ALA A 571 5.52 15.24 12.47
CA ALA A 571 4.32 14.69 13.10
C ALA A 571 3.06 15.56 12.91
N LEU A 572 3.22 16.84 12.59
CA LEU A 572 2.10 17.78 12.59
C LEU A 572 1.26 17.75 11.29
N ILE A 573 1.75 17.12 10.23
CA ILE A 573 1.03 17.00 8.95
C ILE A 573 0.29 15.64 8.84
N HIS A 574 0.56 14.71 9.76
CA HIS A 574 0.00 13.36 9.73
C HIS A 574 -1.32 13.19 10.52
N ASP A 575 -1.69 14.16 11.36
CA ASP A 575 -2.86 14.09 12.26
C ASP A 575 -4.17 14.66 11.68
N LEU A 576 -4.17 15.08 10.41
CA LEU A 576 -5.37 15.55 9.70
C LEU A 576 -6.10 14.42 8.94
N ASP A 577 -5.82 13.15 9.24
CA ASP A 577 -6.31 12.00 8.46
C ASP A 577 -7.09 10.90 9.21
N GLU A 578 -7.26 10.97 10.52
CA GLU A 578 -7.96 9.89 11.23
C GLU A 578 -8.91 10.40 12.31
N LYS A 579 -10.20 10.51 11.96
CA LYS A 579 -11.31 10.19 12.88
C LYS A 579 -12.48 9.59 12.11
N VAL A 580 -12.69 8.29 12.30
CA VAL A 580 -13.99 7.64 12.12
C VAL A 580 -14.82 7.94 13.39
N PRO A 581 -16.07 8.43 13.28
CA PRO A 581 -16.94 8.58 14.45
C PRO A 581 -17.44 7.22 14.96
N PRO A 582 -17.69 7.05 16.27
CA PRO A 582 -18.29 5.83 16.79
C PRO A 582 -19.76 5.73 16.36
N GLU A 583 -20.15 4.56 15.87
CA GLU A 583 -21.55 4.16 15.71
C GLU A 583 -22.26 4.22 17.08
N LEU A 584 -23.37 4.97 17.15
CA LEU A 584 -24.44 4.71 18.10
C LEU A 584 -25.69 4.36 17.29
N GLY A 585 -26.17 3.14 17.53
CA GLY A 585 -27.37 2.56 16.94
C GLY A 585 -28.61 3.44 17.14
N GLY A 586 -29.57 3.22 16.25
CA GLY A 586 -30.76 4.03 16.09
C GLY A 586 -31.59 4.25 17.35
N GLN A 587 -32.30 5.37 17.34
CA GLN A 587 -33.50 5.51 18.15
C GLN A 587 -34.73 5.09 17.34
N PRO A 588 -35.59 4.22 17.88
CA PRO A 588 -36.97 4.15 17.44
C PRO A 588 -37.72 5.40 17.94
N THR A 589 -38.69 5.79 17.14
CA THR A 589 -39.68 6.84 17.34
C THR A 589 -40.37 6.78 18.72
N VAL A 590 -40.43 7.92 19.42
CA VAL A 590 -41.45 8.20 20.43
C VAL A 590 -42.48 9.16 19.83
N ARG A 591 -43.72 8.69 19.72
CA ARG A 591 -44.94 9.52 19.65
C ARG A 591 -45.67 9.38 20.99
N ASN A 592 -46.07 10.53 21.54
CA ASN A 592 -47.10 10.83 22.55
C ASN A 592 -47.75 9.68 23.35
N ASN A 593 -47.73 9.79 24.69
CA ASN A 593 -48.93 10.10 25.50
C ASN A 593 -48.65 10.15 27.02
N ALA A 594 -49.21 11.20 27.65
CA ALA A 594 -49.85 11.36 28.98
C ALA A 594 -49.50 10.51 30.23
N GLY A 595 -49.48 11.23 31.37
CA GLY A 595 -49.72 10.75 32.76
C GLY A 595 -48.48 10.13 33.42
N SER A 596 -48.16 10.24 34.71
CA SER A 596 -48.71 10.83 35.94
C SER A 596 -47.95 10.16 37.11
N SER A 597 -47.74 10.88 38.22
CA SER A 597 -47.53 10.38 39.62
C SER A 597 -46.30 9.54 40.03
N TRP A 598 -45.46 10.15 40.89
CA TRP A 598 -44.84 9.71 42.19
C TRP A 598 -45.26 8.34 42.81
N PRO A 599 -44.64 7.83 43.91
CA PRO A 599 -43.22 7.79 44.35
C PRO A 599 -42.78 6.50 45.12
N SER A 600 -41.51 6.48 45.56
CA SER A 600 -40.95 5.91 46.82
C SER A 600 -41.19 4.44 47.22
N SER A 601 -40.08 3.72 47.50
CA SER A 601 -39.80 2.92 48.73
C SER A 601 -38.50 2.10 48.48
N HIS A 602 -37.44 2.23 49.31
CA HIS A 602 -37.21 1.50 50.57
C HIS A 602 -37.27 -0.03 50.33
N ASN A 603 -36.29 -0.87 50.67
CA ASN A 603 -35.13 -0.78 51.56
C ASN A 603 -34.23 -2.00 51.24
N PRO A 604 -33.25 -2.41 52.08
CA PRO A 604 -31.87 -2.62 51.71
C PRO A 604 -31.50 -4.12 51.68
N ASP A 605 -30.28 -4.46 51.28
CA ASP A 605 -29.40 -5.31 52.10
C ASP A 605 -28.14 -5.70 51.31
N TRP A 606 -27.05 -5.73 52.07
CA TRP A 606 -25.68 -6.19 51.76
C TRP A 606 -24.70 -5.17 51.15
N CYS A 607 -24.13 -4.42 52.11
CA CYS A 607 -22.80 -3.84 52.08
C CYS A 607 -21.70 -4.90 51.89
N LEU A 608 -20.68 -4.64 51.08
CA LEU A 608 -19.34 -4.23 51.53
C LEU A 608 -18.37 -4.05 50.34
N PHE A 609 -17.70 -2.89 50.38
CA PHE A 609 -16.54 -2.40 49.64
C PHE A 609 -15.41 -3.45 49.52
N SER A 610 -14.45 -3.44 48.58
CA SER A 610 -13.81 -2.37 47.80
C SER A 610 -12.99 -3.00 46.67
N ALA A 611 -12.82 -2.24 45.58
CA ALA A 611 -11.61 -2.13 44.74
C ALA A 611 -10.81 -3.40 44.42
N GLU A 612 -10.76 -3.78 43.12
CA GLU A 612 -9.46 -4.00 42.46
C GLU A 612 -9.56 -4.02 40.92
N SER A 613 -8.76 -3.12 40.34
CA SER A 613 -8.01 -3.24 39.09
C SER A 613 -8.63 -3.98 37.91
N ARG A 614 -9.18 -3.19 36.96
CA ARG A 614 -9.08 -3.53 35.54
C ARG A 614 -7.63 -3.32 35.12
N HIS A 615 -6.85 -4.40 35.14
CA HIS A 615 -5.58 -4.45 34.42
C HIS A 615 -5.88 -4.71 32.94
N SER A 616 -5.68 -3.69 32.12
CA SER A 616 -5.41 -3.81 30.70
C SER A 616 -4.10 -4.58 30.54
N PHE A 617 -4.13 -5.72 29.86
CA PHE A 617 -2.95 -6.52 29.55
C PHE A 617 -2.13 -5.85 28.44
N PRO A 618 -0.80 -5.65 28.61
CA PRO A 618 0.13 -5.61 27.49
C PRO A 618 0.27 -7.00 26.87
N GLN A 619 0.27 -7.07 25.54
CA GLN A 619 0.44 -8.30 24.79
C GLN A 619 1.88 -8.85 24.95
N PRO A 620 2.08 -10.12 25.33
CA PRO A 620 3.36 -10.78 25.20
C PRO A 620 3.60 -11.19 23.74
N ILE A 621 4.85 -11.04 23.32
CA ILE A 621 5.36 -11.41 22.01
C ILE A 621 5.60 -12.92 22.05
N VAL A 622 4.83 -13.72 21.30
CA VAL A 622 5.23 -14.74 20.28
C VAL A 622 3.95 -15.51 19.87
N ASN A 623 3.61 -15.53 18.58
CA ASN A 623 2.58 -16.37 17.94
C ASN A 623 1.10 -16.12 18.32
N ASP A 624 0.26 -15.85 17.32
CA ASP A 624 -1.20 -15.90 17.44
C ASP A 624 -1.66 -17.31 17.88
N TYR A 625 -2.04 -17.51 19.15
CA TYR A 625 -2.92 -18.60 19.59
C TYR A 625 -3.95 -18.12 20.61
N THR A 626 -5.22 -18.33 20.25
CA THR A 626 -6.36 -18.36 21.16
C THR A 626 -6.43 -19.75 21.80
N ILE A 627 -6.34 -19.85 23.14
CA ILE A 627 -6.77 -21.03 23.90
C ILE A 627 -7.98 -20.61 24.74
N LEU A 628 -9.11 -21.23 24.45
CA LEU A 628 -10.29 -21.27 25.32
C LEU A 628 -10.11 -22.47 26.27
N HIS A 629 -10.20 -22.26 27.59
CA HIS A 629 -10.32 -23.35 28.57
C HIS A 629 -11.81 -23.58 28.93
N PRO A 630 -12.24 -24.81 29.29
CA PRO A 630 -13.59 -25.29 29.17
C PRO A 630 -14.41 -25.02 30.43
N SER A 631 -15.51 -24.30 30.26
CA SER A 631 -16.67 -24.30 31.13
C SER A 631 -17.84 -23.99 30.21
N TYR A 632 -18.94 -24.74 30.33
CA TYR A 632 -20.10 -24.79 29.41
C TYR A 632 -20.04 -25.87 28.31
N MET A 633 -20.08 -27.13 28.73
CA MET A 633 -21.02 -28.09 28.12
C MET A 633 -22.26 -28.20 29.02
N ASN A 634 -23.38 -28.52 28.36
CA ASN A 634 -24.76 -28.64 28.85
C ASN A 634 -25.53 -27.33 29.01
N LEU A 635 -26.16 -26.88 27.91
CA LEU A 635 -27.57 -26.56 27.89
C LEU A 635 -28.16 -26.98 26.54
N GLU A 636 -29.35 -27.56 26.61
CA GLU A 636 -30.07 -28.31 25.59
C GLU A 636 -30.42 -27.47 24.35
N SER A 637 -30.56 -28.14 23.20
CA SER A 637 -31.23 -27.57 22.03
C SER A 637 -32.66 -27.13 22.39
N PRO A 638 -33.15 -26.04 21.77
CA PRO A 638 -34.37 -26.22 21.01
C PRO A 638 -34.39 -25.53 19.64
N ALA A 639 -34.86 -26.30 18.66
CA ALA A 639 -35.71 -25.90 17.55
C ALA A 639 -35.21 -24.82 16.57
N LEU A 640 -34.57 -25.27 15.49
CA LEU A 640 -34.72 -24.64 14.17
C LEU A 640 -35.77 -25.41 13.37
N THR A 641 -36.98 -24.87 13.29
CA THR A 641 -37.94 -25.18 12.22
C THR A 641 -37.62 -24.37 10.95
N PRO A 642 -37.85 -24.93 9.76
CA PRO A 642 -37.33 -24.40 8.49
C PRO A 642 -38.32 -23.46 7.78
N SER A 643 -37.82 -22.49 7.00
CA SER A 643 -38.61 -21.96 5.89
C SER A 643 -37.78 -21.57 4.66
N ARG A 644 -38.14 -22.24 3.55
CA ARG A 644 -38.27 -21.73 2.17
C ARG A 644 -37.18 -20.79 1.64
N LYS A 645 -36.22 -21.36 0.90
CA LYS A 645 -36.01 -21.12 -0.56
C LYS A 645 -34.81 -21.97 -1.07
N TRP A 646 -35.04 -23.27 -1.20
CA TRP A 646 -34.19 -24.19 -1.97
C TRP A 646 -35.07 -25.15 -2.77
N LYS A 647 -35.96 -24.59 -3.61
CA LYS A 647 -36.87 -25.36 -4.48
C LYS A 647 -36.99 -24.88 -5.93
N ASP A 648 -36.18 -23.92 -6.39
CA ASP A 648 -36.23 -23.46 -7.78
C ASP A 648 -35.05 -23.91 -8.68
N PHE A 649 -34.19 -24.84 -8.24
CA PHE A 649 -33.05 -25.29 -9.07
C PHE A 649 -33.19 -26.69 -9.72
N LYS A 650 -34.37 -27.31 -9.72
CA LYS A 650 -34.62 -28.53 -10.54
C LYS A 650 -35.99 -28.56 -11.21
N LYS A 651 -36.32 -27.50 -11.96
CA LYS A 651 -37.38 -27.50 -12.99
C LYS A 651 -36.89 -26.86 -14.29
N ARG A 652 -35.96 -27.53 -14.97
CA ARG A 652 -35.80 -27.52 -16.44
C ARG A 652 -34.97 -28.75 -16.83
N ASN A 653 -35.64 -29.88 -16.96
CA ASN A 653 -35.48 -30.85 -18.04
C ASN A 653 -36.29 -32.10 -17.71
N LYS A 654 -37.52 -32.12 -18.24
CA LYS A 654 -38.24 -33.36 -18.53
C LYS A 654 -37.60 -33.96 -19.78
N LEU A 655 -37.15 -35.20 -19.69
CA LEU A 655 -37.41 -36.26 -20.66
C LEU A 655 -37.30 -37.61 -19.92
N ASN A 656 -38.47 -38.28 -19.79
CA ASN A 656 -38.83 -39.70 -19.57
C ASN A 656 -37.76 -40.68 -19.02
N HIS A 657 -38.02 -41.61 -18.07
CA HIS A 657 -39.15 -42.54 -17.90
C HIS A 657 -39.14 -43.25 -16.52
N LYS A 658 -40.35 -43.60 -16.02
CA LYS A 658 -40.82 -44.80 -15.23
C LYS A 658 -40.20 -45.12 -13.84
N ILE A 659 -40.96 -45.02 -12.72
CA ILE A 659 -41.81 -46.07 -12.04
C ILE A 659 -40.90 -47.09 -11.29
N THR A 660 -40.96 -47.40 -9.98
CA THR A 660 -41.98 -47.33 -8.90
C THR A 660 -41.39 -47.72 -7.53
N GLN A 661 -42.11 -47.34 -6.44
CA GLN A 661 -42.36 -48.05 -5.14
C GLN A 661 -41.15 -48.35 -4.21
N SER A 662 -41.08 -47.81 -2.98
CA SER A 662 -41.83 -48.08 -1.71
C SER A 662 -40.78 -48.61 -0.70
N THR A 663 -40.68 -48.32 0.60
CA THR A 663 -41.61 -48.04 1.71
C THR A 663 -40.68 -47.71 2.92
N ARG A 664 -40.88 -46.63 3.70
CA ARG A 664 -41.44 -46.63 5.09
C ARG A 664 -40.85 -47.73 6.00
N LEU A 665 -40.20 -47.48 7.14
CA LEU A 665 -40.72 -46.85 8.37
C LEU A 665 -39.59 -46.61 9.41
N SER A 666 -39.97 -45.95 10.49
CA SER A 666 -39.22 -45.14 11.46
C SER A 666 -39.11 -45.83 12.87
N PRO A 667 -38.92 -45.14 14.02
CA PRO A 667 -37.74 -45.32 14.92
C PRO A 667 -38.08 -45.59 16.41
N ALA A 668 -37.08 -45.89 17.26
CA ALA A 668 -37.07 -45.79 18.76
C ALA A 668 -35.80 -46.50 19.29
N SER A 669 -35.16 -46.27 20.45
CA SER A 669 -35.32 -45.37 21.60
C SER A 669 -34.12 -45.59 22.57
N SER A 670 -33.71 -44.52 23.28
CA SER A 670 -33.24 -44.42 24.69
C SER A 670 -32.21 -45.39 25.31
N GLY A 671 -31.22 -44.82 26.01
CA GLY A 671 -30.58 -45.45 27.19
C GLY A 671 -29.20 -44.88 27.59
N CYS A 672 -29.05 -44.44 28.85
CA CYS A 672 -27.90 -43.70 29.41
C CYS A 672 -26.96 -44.61 30.26
N THR A 673 -25.63 -44.41 30.08
CA THR A 673 -24.45 -44.54 31.01
C THR A 673 -24.12 -45.84 31.80
N PRO A 674 -22.88 -46.06 32.32
CA PRO A 674 -21.50 -45.72 31.85
C PRO A 674 -20.44 -46.89 32.02
N LEU A 675 -19.17 -46.64 31.62
CA LEU A 675 -17.93 -47.47 31.78
C LEU A 675 -17.89 -48.70 30.83
N THR A 676 -16.83 -49.05 30.09
CA THR A 676 -15.36 -48.99 30.24
C THR A 676 -14.73 -49.40 28.88
N ARG A 677 -13.44 -49.15 28.68
CA ARG A 677 -12.54 -49.65 27.59
C ARG A 677 -13.09 -50.81 26.74
N ILE A 678 -13.02 -50.67 25.40
CA ILE A 678 -12.33 -51.61 24.48
C ILE A 678 -12.49 -51.19 23.00
N ASP A 679 -11.34 -51.24 22.32
CA ASP A 679 -11.03 -51.50 20.91
C ASP A 679 -11.27 -50.54 19.73
N SER A 680 -10.12 -50.37 19.07
CA SER A 680 -9.83 -50.09 17.68
C SER A 680 -10.91 -50.46 16.66
N ALA A 681 -11.61 -49.44 16.15
CA ALA A 681 -12.08 -49.41 14.77
C ALA A 681 -12.47 -47.98 14.40
N ALA A 682 -11.52 -47.18 13.90
CA ALA A 682 -11.89 -45.99 13.16
C ALA A 682 -12.60 -46.43 11.85
N PRO A 683 -13.70 -45.77 11.44
CA PRO A 683 -14.42 -46.15 10.22
C PRO A 683 -13.50 -46.08 9.00
N LYS A 684 -13.60 -47.06 8.11
CA LYS A 684 -12.82 -47.18 6.85
C LYS A 684 -12.78 -45.87 6.03
N PHE A 685 -13.84 -45.06 6.16
CA PHE A 685 -13.98 -43.74 5.54
C PHE A 685 -12.95 -42.70 6.02
N LEU A 686 -12.53 -42.73 7.29
CA LEU A 686 -11.49 -41.84 7.83
C LEU A 686 -10.07 -42.25 7.39
N ARG A 687 -9.84 -43.55 7.11
CA ARG A 687 -8.58 -44.02 6.52
C ARG A 687 -8.47 -43.67 5.04
N GLU A 688 -9.58 -43.70 4.30
CA GLU A 688 -9.60 -43.33 2.88
C GLU A 688 -9.41 -41.81 2.70
N LEU A 689 -9.98 -40.96 3.57
CA LEU A 689 -9.77 -39.50 3.54
C LEU A 689 -8.32 -39.08 3.87
N LEU A 690 -7.63 -39.86 4.72
CA LEU A 690 -6.22 -39.63 5.07
C LEU A 690 -5.23 -40.26 4.08
N SER A 691 -5.72 -40.98 3.06
CA SER A 691 -4.89 -41.65 2.05
C SER A 691 -4.77 -40.87 0.73
N SER A 692 -5.53 -39.77 0.57
CA SER A 692 -5.56 -38.96 -0.66
C SER A 692 -4.83 -37.62 -0.57
N SER A 693 -4.08 -37.38 0.50
CA SER A 693 -3.13 -36.27 0.63
C SER A 693 -1.72 -36.85 0.65
N HIS A 694 -0.84 -36.36 -0.21
CA HIS A 694 0.60 -36.64 -0.15
C HIS A 694 1.17 -36.12 1.18
N VAL A 695 1.05 -36.91 2.24
CA VAL A 695 1.71 -36.71 3.53
C VAL A 695 2.71 -37.84 3.65
N ASP A 696 3.96 -37.57 3.27
CA ASP A 696 5.05 -38.50 3.54
C ASP A 696 5.10 -38.73 5.06
N ALA A 697 5.00 -40.00 5.48
CA ALA A 697 5.24 -40.37 6.87
C ALA A 697 6.66 -39.91 7.28
N PRO A 698 6.91 -39.60 8.57
CA PRO A 698 8.25 -39.21 9.02
C PRO A 698 9.27 -40.26 8.55
N PRO A 699 10.51 -39.87 8.20
CA PRO A 699 11.54 -40.85 7.96
C PRO A 699 11.77 -41.58 9.28
N TYR A 700 11.16 -42.74 9.46
CA TYR A 700 11.55 -43.70 10.49
C TYR A 700 12.97 -44.14 10.14
N SER A 701 13.95 -43.31 10.48
CA SER A 701 15.33 -43.75 10.58
C SER A 701 15.34 -44.80 11.70
N ALA A 702 15.89 -45.98 11.42
CA ALA A 702 16.01 -47.08 12.38
C ALA A 702 16.91 -46.78 13.60
N VAL A 703 17.28 -45.52 13.81
CA VAL A 703 18.10 -45.06 14.94
C VAL A 703 17.18 -44.70 16.09
N ALA A 704 17.31 -45.42 17.21
CA ALA A 704 16.59 -45.10 18.44
C ALA A 704 16.92 -43.67 18.89
N PRO A 705 15.93 -42.87 19.30
CA PRO A 705 16.16 -41.50 19.75
C PRO A 705 17.05 -41.49 21.00
N GLU A 706 18.10 -40.65 20.98
CA GLU A 706 19.03 -40.48 22.11
C GLU A 706 18.30 -39.81 23.28
N GLN A 707 18.22 -40.47 24.46
CA GLN A 707 17.65 -39.83 25.65
C GLN A 707 18.57 -38.72 26.17
N LEU A 708 17.97 -37.58 26.56
CA LEU A 708 18.69 -36.45 27.14
C LEU A 708 18.47 -36.39 28.66
N VAL A 709 19.54 -36.09 29.39
CA VAL A 709 19.51 -35.78 30.81
C VAL A 709 19.64 -34.26 30.97
N LEU A 710 18.54 -33.65 31.41
CA LEU A 710 18.45 -32.21 31.68
C LEU A 710 18.78 -31.94 33.15
N ARG A 711 19.80 -31.14 33.45
CA ARG A 711 20.13 -30.72 34.83
C ARG A 711 19.90 -29.22 34.97
N LEU A 712 19.04 -28.81 35.90
CA LEU A 712 18.87 -27.39 36.22
C LEU A 712 20.16 -26.90 36.87
N ARG A 713 20.85 -25.98 36.19
CA ARG A 713 22.07 -25.36 36.68
C ARG A 713 21.76 -24.32 37.75
N TYR A 714 20.84 -23.41 37.44
CA TYR A 714 20.28 -22.45 38.39
C TYR A 714 18.97 -21.84 37.87
N ARG A 715 18.22 -21.22 38.78
CA ARG A 715 17.04 -20.40 38.49
C ARG A 715 17.25 -19.00 39.08
N LYS A 716 16.99 -17.96 38.29
CA LYS A 716 17.19 -16.55 38.68
C LYS A 716 15.94 -15.73 38.36
N LEU A 717 15.47 -14.93 39.31
CA LEU A 717 14.43 -13.94 39.05
C LEU A 717 15.01 -12.79 38.23
N ALA A 718 14.56 -12.61 37.00
CA ALA A 718 15.03 -11.54 36.12
C ALA A 718 14.06 -10.35 36.09
N ALA A 719 12.76 -10.62 36.16
CA ALA A 719 11.71 -9.61 36.15
C ALA A 719 10.57 -9.97 37.09
N ARG A 720 9.72 -9.00 37.44
CA ARG A 720 8.44 -9.25 38.13
C ARG A 720 7.27 -9.44 37.15
N SER A 721 7.59 -9.57 35.87
CA SER A 721 6.70 -9.67 34.73
C SER A 721 7.21 -10.80 33.82
N GLU A 722 6.36 -11.23 32.89
CA GLU A 722 6.69 -12.28 31.91
C GLU A 722 7.98 -11.98 31.14
N ILE A 723 8.76 -13.04 30.88
CA ILE A 723 9.90 -13.01 29.97
C ILE A 723 9.39 -13.23 28.54
N HIS A 724 9.57 -12.24 27.66
CA HIS A 724 9.05 -12.29 26.28
C HIS A 724 10.00 -12.99 25.31
N SER A 725 11.31 -12.77 25.46
CA SER A 725 12.32 -13.40 24.61
C SER A 725 13.65 -13.57 25.34
N VAL A 726 14.40 -14.60 24.98
CA VAL A 726 15.74 -14.90 25.51
C VAL A 726 16.69 -15.25 24.37
N GLY A 727 17.99 -15.09 24.61
CA GLY A 727 19.01 -15.52 23.65
C GLY A 727 20.39 -15.65 24.27
N LEU A 728 21.26 -16.41 23.60
CA LEU A 728 22.61 -16.73 24.03
C LEU A 728 23.62 -16.35 22.95
N SER A 729 24.76 -15.78 23.35
CA SER A 729 25.86 -15.51 22.43
C SER A 729 26.61 -16.79 22.08
N ALA A 730 27.31 -16.80 20.94
CA ALA A 730 28.06 -17.96 20.45
C ALA A 730 29.36 -18.27 21.23
N SER A 731 29.65 -17.54 22.31
CA SER A 731 30.83 -17.76 23.16
C SER A 731 30.68 -19.05 23.96
N THR A 732 31.69 -19.92 23.91
CA THR A 732 31.66 -21.23 24.60
C THR A 732 32.24 -21.19 26.02
N SER A 733 33.04 -20.19 26.39
CA SER A 733 33.67 -20.12 27.72
C SER A 733 32.83 -19.40 28.78
N ASP A 734 32.19 -18.28 28.40
CA ASP A 734 31.21 -17.56 29.21
C ASP A 734 30.26 -16.80 28.29
N PRO A 735 29.14 -17.43 27.89
CA PRO A 735 28.19 -16.80 26.98
C PRO A 735 27.49 -15.62 27.66
N ILE A 736 27.22 -14.60 26.87
CA ILE A 736 26.34 -13.50 27.27
C ILE A 736 24.93 -13.92 26.93
N ALA A 737 24.04 -13.80 27.89
CA ALA A 737 22.62 -14.03 27.73
C ALA A 737 21.87 -12.70 27.70
N TYR A 738 20.72 -12.68 27.03
CA TYR A 738 19.72 -11.63 27.23
C TYR A 738 18.37 -12.21 27.63
N ALA A 739 17.58 -11.39 28.32
CA ALA A 739 16.15 -11.61 28.53
C ALA A 739 15.38 -10.29 28.34
N THR A 740 14.23 -10.35 27.68
CA THR A 740 13.34 -9.19 27.50
C THR A 740 12.09 -9.28 28.37
N PHE A 741 11.63 -8.16 28.92
CA PHE A 741 10.47 -8.09 29.82
C PHE A 741 9.94 -6.64 29.98
N ASN A 742 8.68 -6.48 30.40
CA ASN A 742 8.09 -5.14 30.63
C ASN A 742 8.58 -4.51 31.94
N GLY A 743 8.93 -3.23 31.90
CA GLY A 743 9.28 -2.42 33.07
C GLY A 743 8.05 -1.84 33.78
N GLY A 744 7.95 -2.01 35.10
CA GLY A 744 6.72 -1.77 35.88
C GLY A 744 6.18 -0.35 36.04
N GLN A 745 6.66 0.68 35.31
CA GLN A 745 6.10 2.04 35.38
C GLN A 745 5.69 2.67 34.03
N MET A 746 6.10 2.13 32.87
CA MET A 746 5.83 2.77 31.56
C MET A 746 5.62 1.80 30.39
N ASP A 747 5.30 0.54 30.66
CA ASP A 747 5.05 -0.49 29.63
C ASP A 747 6.15 -0.60 28.55
N GLN A 748 7.37 -0.20 28.95
CA GLN A 748 8.56 -0.22 28.13
C GLN A 748 9.21 -1.58 28.24
N VAL A 749 9.51 -2.21 27.10
CA VAL A 749 10.26 -3.46 27.06
C VAL A 749 11.74 -3.19 27.28
N TRP A 750 12.30 -3.88 28.27
CA TRP A 750 13.71 -3.84 28.61
C TRP A 750 14.39 -5.13 28.19
N LEU A 751 15.61 -5.02 27.70
CA LEU A 751 16.52 -6.11 27.41
C LEU A 751 17.65 -6.07 28.45
N ASP A 752 17.69 -7.07 29.35
CA ASP A 752 18.75 -7.24 30.35
C ASP A 752 19.82 -8.21 29.82
N LEU A 753 21.07 -7.75 29.77
CA LEU A 753 22.24 -8.50 29.32
C LEU A 753 23.07 -8.91 30.52
N PHE A 754 23.43 -10.19 30.60
CA PHE A 754 24.18 -10.73 31.72
C PHE A 754 25.11 -11.88 31.29
N GLU A 755 26.16 -12.12 32.06
CA GLU A 755 27.02 -13.31 31.90
C GLU A 755 26.29 -14.54 32.41
N LEU A 756 26.19 -15.59 31.60
CA LEU A 756 25.41 -16.78 31.93
C LEU A 756 26.03 -17.53 33.12
N ASN A 757 27.35 -17.69 33.18
CA ASN A 757 27.96 -18.49 34.24
C ASN A 757 28.07 -17.72 35.56
N SER A 758 28.52 -16.46 35.51
CA SER A 758 28.71 -15.62 36.70
C SER A 758 27.41 -14.98 37.21
N GLN A 759 26.33 -15.02 36.40
CA GLN A 759 25.05 -14.34 36.63
C GLN A 759 25.14 -12.80 36.74
N ARG A 760 26.32 -12.24 36.47
CA ARG A 760 26.62 -10.82 36.58
C ARG A 760 25.85 -10.04 35.51
N SER A 761 25.05 -9.07 35.94
CA SER A 761 24.43 -8.12 35.01
C SER A 761 25.51 -7.25 34.37
N LEU A 762 25.42 -7.08 33.05
CA LEU A 762 26.34 -6.31 32.24
C LEU A 762 25.73 -4.96 31.89
N SER A 763 24.58 -4.98 31.21
CA SER A 763 23.88 -3.77 30.79
C SER A 763 22.39 -4.03 30.64
N LYS A 764 21.59 -2.98 30.86
CA LYS A 764 20.15 -3.03 30.63
C LYS A 764 19.78 -1.93 29.65
N VAL A 765 19.21 -2.32 28.51
CA VAL A 765 18.92 -1.40 27.41
C VAL A 765 17.45 -1.50 27.00
N PRO A 766 16.84 -0.41 26.51
CA PRO A 766 15.49 -0.48 25.95
C PRO A 766 15.51 -1.20 24.60
N GLY A 767 14.51 -2.05 24.38
CA GLY A 767 14.29 -2.79 23.13
C GLY A 767 13.54 -4.10 23.37
N ALA A 768 12.63 -4.46 22.46
CA ALA A 768 11.82 -5.68 22.53
C ALA A 768 12.47 -6.89 21.85
N HIS A 769 13.53 -6.69 21.07
CA HIS A 769 14.21 -7.75 20.35
C HIS A 769 15.74 -7.67 20.50
N GLY A 770 16.39 -8.83 20.54
CA GLY A 770 17.85 -8.98 20.58
C GLY A 770 18.33 -10.12 19.68
N ALA A 771 19.39 -9.90 18.91
CA ALA A 771 20.04 -10.95 18.12
C ALA A 771 21.57 -10.83 18.20
N PHE A 772 22.23 -11.82 18.79
CA PHE A 772 23.70 -11.85 18.89
C PHE A 772 24.36 -12.11 17.54
N ALA A 773 25.51 -11.47 17.31
CA ALA A 773 26.37 -11.83 16.19
C ALA A 773 26.97 -13.23 16.40
N PRO A 774 27.12 -14.05 15.34
CA PRO A 774 27.52 -15.46 15.45
C PRO A 774 29.00 -15.68 15.77
N ALA A 775 29.86 -14.67 15.66
CA ALA A 775 31.29 -14.82 15.90
C ALA A 775 31.60 -14.96 17.40
N ALA A 776 32.26 -16.05 17.80
CA ALA A 776 32.56 -16.39 19.20
C ALA A 776 33.32 -15.31 19.99
N ALA A 777 34.10 -14.45 19.32
CA ALA A 777 34.83 -13.34 19.94
C ALA A 777 34.05 -12.00 19.93
N SER A 778 32.84 -11.97 19.37
CA SER A 778 32.06 -10.74 19.22
C SER A 778 31.10 -10.54 20.38
N SER A 779 31.21 -9.40 21.06
CA SER A 779 30.20 -8.89 22.00
C SER A 779 29.03 -8.20 21.28
N ARG A 780 28.90 -8.29 19.95
CA ARG A 780 27.92 -7.50 19.21
C ARG A 780 26.52 -8.10 19.32
N ILE A 781 25.55 -7.25 19.61
CA ILE A 781 24.12 -7.58 19.61
C ILE A 781 23.36 -6.54 18.78
N ALA A 782 22.44 -7.00 17.94
CA ALA A 782 21.46 -6.15 17.27
C ALA A 782 20.20 -6.06 18.13
N THR A 783 19.69 -4.86 18.33
CA THR A 783 18.46 -4.62 19.11
C THR A 783 17.52 -3.70 18.34
N LEU A 784 16.22 -3.95 18.39
CA LEU A 784 15.22 -3.02 17.87
C LEU A 784 14.97 -1.91 18.88
N ARG A 785 14.86 -0.67 18.38
CA ARG A 785 14.60 0.50 19.21
C ARG A 785 13.09 0.75 19.28
N ASP A 786 12.48 0.35 20.38
CA ASP A 786 11.04 0.50 20.63
C ASP A 786 10.76 1.59 21.65
N TRP A 787 9.74 2.40 21.37
CA TRP A 787 9.23 3.41 22.29
C TRP A 787 7.76 3.12 22.49
N THR A 788 7.36 2.89 23.74
CA THR A 788 5.96 2.78 24.14
C THR A 788 5.51 4.11 24.71
N VAL A 789 4.42 4.68 24.21
CA VAL A 789 3.76 5.84 24.79
C VAL A 789 2.39 5.42 25.28
N SER A 790 2.18 5.48 26.60
CA SER A 790 0.89 5.21 27.23
C SER A 790 0.02 6.48 27.17
N LEU A 791 -1.06 6.41 26.40
CA LEU A 791 -2.00 7.52 26.14
C LEU A 791 -3.20 7.51 27.11
N GLY A 792 -3.22 6.58 28.07
CA GLY A 792 -4.28 6.37 29.04
C GLY A 792 -4.32 4.91 29.51
N PRO A 793 -5.25 4.52 30.40
CA PRO A 793 -5.35 3.13 30.86
C PRO A 793 -5.66 2.19 29.69
N GLY A 794 -4.67 1.39 29.28
CA GLY A 794 -4.82 0.38 28.23
C GLY A 794 -4.65 0.85 26.78
N ILE A 795 -4.03 2.03 26.55
CA ILE A 795 -3.69 2.49 25.20
C ILE A 795 -2.20 2.76 25.14
N ASP A 796 -1.45 1.82 24.57
CA ASP A 796 0.00 1.87 24.43
C ASP A 796 0.38 1.93 22.95
N TYR A 797 1.06 3.00 22.55
CA TYR A 797 1.58 3.17 21.19
C TYR A 797 3.04 2.72 21.13
N VAL A 798 3.32 1.59 20.47
CA VAL A 798 4.69 1.05 20.31
C VAL A 798 5.22 1.39 18.92
N HIS A 799 6.31 2.15 18.82
CA HIS A 799 6.95 2.49 17.54
C HIS A 799 8.42 2.03 17.50
N ALA A 800 8.73 1.14 16.55
CA ALA A 800 10.09 0.69 16.24
C ALA A 800 10.67 1.54 15.09
N THR A 801 11.78 2.26 15.33
CA THR A 801 12.30 3.28 14.39
C THR A 801 13.58 2.88 13.65
N SER A 802 14.42 2.07 14.28
CA SER A 802 15.73 1.67 13.74
C SER A 802 16.31 0.46 14.45
N LEU A 803 17.17 -0.27 13.74
CA LEU A 803 17.98 -1.35 14.29
C LEU A 803 19.29 -0.76 14.84
N LEU A 804 19.58 -1.03 16.09
CA LEU A 804 20.79 -0.58 16.78
C LEU A 804 21.75 -1.75 16.95
N LEU A 805 22.98 -1.60 16.45
CA LEU A 805 24.07 -2.50 16.78
C LEU A 805 24.77 -1.98 18.02
N ARG A 806 24.90 -2.83 19.04
CA ARG A 806 25.45 -2.49 20.34
C ARG A 806 26.56 -3.46 20.73
N ASP A 807 27.42 -2.99 21.61
CA ASP A 807 28.27 -3.86 22.41
C ASP A 807 27.46 -4.38 23.61
N ALA A 808 27.31 -5.70 23.73
CA ALA A 808 26.49 -6.36 24.74
C ALA A 808 27.03 -6.23 26.17
N ARG A 809 28.34 -5.99 26.34
CA ARG A 809 28.96 -5.83 27.65
C ARG A 809 28.71 -4.43 28.22
N THR A 810 28.70 -3.41 27.35
CA THR A 810 28.56 -2.00 27.75
C THR A 810 27.18 -1.41 27.46
N GLY A 811 26.37 -2.06 26.62
CA GLY A 811 25.08 -1.56 26.14
C GLY A 811 25.19 -0.39 25.14
N LYS A 812 26.42 0.03 24.81
CA LYS A 812 26.68 1.21 23.98
C LYS A 812 26.41 0.90 22.51
N SER A 813 25.60 1.73 21.87
CA SER A 813 25.35 1.65 20.42
C SER A 813 26.59 2.05 19.63
N THR A 814 27.02 1.18 18.73
CA THR A 814 28.14 1.40 17.81
C THR A 814 27.68 1.87 16.44
N LEU A 815 26.49 1.44 16.00
CA LEU A 815 25.91 1.79 14.70
C LEU A 815 24.38 1.80 14.79
N GLU A 816 23.76 2.76 14.12
CA GLU A 816 22.32 2.78 13.88
C GLU A 816 22.06 2.53 12.39
N ILE A 817 21.32 1.46 12.08
CA ILE A 817 20.92 1.13 10.71
C ILE A 817 19.53 1.69 10.48
N LYS A 818 19.48 2.77 9.69
CA LYS A 818 18.22 3.41 9.28
C LYS A 818 17.59 2.62 8.14
N GLY A 819 16.28 2.36 8.24
CA GLY A 819 15.54 1.56 7.26
C GLY A 819 15.45 0.06 7.59
N ALA A 820 16.11 -0.39 8.66
CA ALA A 820 15.81 -1.67 9.31
C ALA A 820 14.94 -1.37 10.53
N CYS A 821 13.65 -1.69 10.50
CA CYS A 821 12.68 -1.21 11.50
C CYS A 821 11.89 -2.30 12.22
N GLY A 822 12.13 -3.57 11.92
CA GLY A 822 11.37 -4.65 12.53
C GLY A 822 11.97 -6.03 12.31
N GLU A 823 11.28 -7.02 12.87
CA GLU A 823 11.57 -8.44 12.73
C GLU A 823 11.14 -8.99 11.36
N PRO A 824 11.78 -10.06 10.86
CA PRO A 824 12.86 -10.82 11.50
C PRO A 824 14.19 -10.06 11.54
N VAL A 825 15.10 -10.44 12.45
CA VAL A 825 16.50 -9.95 12.48
C VAL A 825 17.44 -11.15 12.45
N ALA A 826 18.32 -11.23 11.44
CA ALA A 826 19.23 -12.36 11.26
C ALA A 826 20.64 -11.90 10.87
N TRP A 827 21.67 -12.50 11.47
CA TRP A 827 23.06 -12.24 11.12
C TRP A 827 23.57 -13.24 10.09
N SER A 828 24.34 -12.75 9.13
CA SER A 828 25.17 -13.61 8.28
C SER A 828 26.23 -14.35 9.11
N PRO A 829 26.68 -15.55 8.70
CA PRO A 829 27.59 -16.37 9.49
C PRO A 829 28.93 -15.69 9.80
N ASP A 830 29.40 -14.80 8.92
CA ASP A 830 30.62 -14.03 9.10
C ASP A 830 30.45 -12.76 9.97
N GLY A 831 29.22 -12.44 10.38
CA GLY A 831 28.87 -11.26 11.17
C GLY A 831 29.02 -9.92 10.42
N ARG A 832 29.16 -9.94 9.09
CA ARG A 832 29.38 -8.72 8.27
C ARG A 832 28.11 -8.16 7.66
N ALA A 833 27.07 -8.97 7.51
CA ALA A 833 25.75 -8.57 7.05
C ALA A 833 24.65 -8.90 8.07
N ILE A 834 23.61 -8.08 8.08
CA ILE A 834 22.40 -8.27 8.89
C ILE A 834 21.16 -8.12 8.01
N ALA A 835 20.27 -9.10 8.08
CA ALA A 835 18.96 -9.07 7.48
C ALA A 835 17.95 -8.56 8.50
N ALA A 836 17.08 -7.64 8.08
CA ALA A 836 16.03 -7.08 8.93
C ALA A 836 14.81 -6.65 8.10
N ALA A 837 13.62 -6.54 8.70
CA ALA A 837 12.46 -6.03 7.98
C ALA A 837 12.57 -4.52 7.71
N GLU A 838 12.17 -4.12 6.49
CA GLU A 838 12.10 -2.72 6.05
C GLU A 838 10.75 -2.05 6.43
N PRO A 839 10.72 -0.72 6.61
CA PRO A 839 9.50 0.01 6.90
C PRO A 839 8.52 -0.06 5.74
N ARG A 840 7.35 -0.65 6.00
CA ARG A 840 6.23 -0.86 5.07
C ARG A 840 6.64 -1.70 3.84
N ARG A 841 5.78 -2.67 3.48
CA ARG A 841 5.89 -3.62 2.33
C ARG A 841 6.63 -4.94 2.57
N HIS A 842 6.29 -5.71 3.62
CA HIS A 842 6.62 -7.14 3.78
C HIS A 842 8.00 -7.61 3.23
N ARG A 843 9.04 -6.80 3.38
CA ARG A 843 10.34 -6.99 2.72
C ARG A 843 11.45 -7.07 3.76
N VAL A 844 12.44 -7.89 3.44
CA VAL A 844 13.67 -8.01 4.23
C VAL A 844 14.80 -7.38 3.43
N GLY A 845 15.40 -6.35 4.00
CA GLY A 845 16.63 -5.76 3.50
C GLY A 845 17.84 -6.48 4.10
N VAL A 846 18.99 -6.39 3.43
CA VAL A 846 20.27 -6.88 3.94
C VAL A 846 21.26 -5.73 3.97
N TRP A 847 21.75 -5.39 5.16
CA TRP A 847 22.67 -4.28 5.39
C TRP A 847 24.07 -4.78 5.76
N ASP A 848 25.07 -3.99 5.39
CA ASP A 848 26.42 -4.11 5.89
C ASP A 848 26.46 -3.70 7.37
N ALA A 849 26.84 -4.63 8.25
CA ALA A 849 26.85 -4.43 9.69
C ALA A 849 27.98 -3.51 10.17
N ARG A 850 28.93 -3.11 9.31
CA ARG A 850 30.01 -2.17 9.65
C ARG A 850 29.66 -0.75 9.22
N THR A 851 29.09 -0.57 8.03
CA THR A 851 28.81 0.75 7.46
C THR A 851 27.35 1.19 7.60
N GLY A 852 26.42 0.25 7.77
CA GLY A 852 24.98 0.49 7.73
C GLY A 852 24.45 0.70 6.32
N ALA A 853 25.26 0.47 5.29
CA ALA A 853 24.84 0.57 3.90
C ALA A 853 23.97 -0.64 3.51
N LEU A 854 22.89 -0.40 2.76
CA LEU A 854 22.07 -1.46 2.19
C LEU A 854 22.88 -2.20 1.11
N ARG A 855 23.06 -3.52 1.27
CA ARG A 855 23.77 -4.39 0.31
C ARG A 855 22.83 -5.01 -0.73
N GLY A 856 21.59 -5.27 -0.36
CA GLY A 856 20.62 -5.89 -1.24
C GLY A 856 19.27 -6.10 -0.56
N ARG A 857 18.31 -6.66 -1.29
CA ARG A 857 16.96 -6.93 -0.80
C ARG A 857 16.51 -8.31 -1.23
N VAL A 858 15.66 -8.93 -0.42
CA VAL A 858 14.96 -10.16 -0.81
C VAL A 858 13.75 -9.79 -1.68
N VAL A 859 13.52 -10.56 -2.74
CA VAL A 859 12.33 -10.42 -3.62
C VAL A 859 11.07 -10.64 -2.80
N SER A 860 10.05 -9.82 -3.04
CA SER A 860 8.86 -9.71 -2.20
C SER A 860 8.11 -11.04 -2.01
N HIS A 861 7.93 -11.43 -0.75
CA HIS A 861 6.80 -12.26 -0.32
C HIS A 861 5.49 -11.47 -0.47
N ILE A 862 4.35 -12.15 -0.64
CA ILE A 862 3.04 -11.49 -0.75
C ILE A 862 2.47 -11.06 0.61
N ASP A 863 3.00 -11.64 1.70
CA ASP A 863 2.66 -11.31 3.08
C ASP A 863 3.93 -11.20 3.96
N LYS A 864 3.77 -10.82 5.23
CA LYS A 864 4.84 -10.52 6.19
C LYS A 864 5.81 -11.69 6.32
N VAL A 865 7.08 -11.41 6.03
CA VAL A 865 8.19 -12.26 6.44
C VAL A 865 8.26 -12.26 7.96
N VAL A 866 8.17 -13.44 8.56
CA VAL A 866 8.14 -13.61 10.02
C VAL A 866 9.50 -14.07 10.52
N LEU A 867 10.17 -14.97 9.78
CA LEU A 867 11.44 -15.56 10.18
C LEU A 867 12.46 -15.44 9.04
N ALA A 868 13.72 -15.27 9.41
CA ALA A 868 14.83 -15.27 8.48
C ALA A 868 16.07 -15.90 9.12
N ALA A 869 16.87 -16.60 8.31
CA ALA A 869 18.13 -17.20 8.74
C ALA A 869 19.10 -17.27 7.56
N PHE A 870 20.39 -17.04 7.81
CA PHE A 870 21.40 -17.23 6.76
C PHE A 870 21.87 -18.68 6.71
N THR A 871 22.12 -19.15 5.50
CA THR A 871 22.85 -20.39 5.26
C THR A 871 24.36 -20.20 5.51
N PRO A 872 25.13 -21.29 5.69
CA PRO A 872 26.59 -21.22 5.84
C PRO A 872 27.31 -20.52 4.67
N ASP A 873 26.75 -20.55 3.47
CA ASP A 873 27.25 -19.86 2.26
C ASP A 873 26.69 -18.43 2.09
N ALA A 874 26.13 -17.85 3.14
CA ALA A 874 25.61 -16.48 3.20
C ALA A 874 24.43 -16.17 2.27
N GLN A 875 23.69 -17.19 1.83
CA GLN A 875 22.36 -17.02 1.25
C GLN A 875 21.34 -16.83 2.36
N LEU A 876 20.22 -16.19 2.06
CA LEU A 876 19.20 -15.84 3.04
C LEU A 876 17.96 -16.70 2.83
N VAL A 877 17.57 -17.44 3.86
CA VAL A 877 16.29 -18.16 3.93
C VAL A 877 15.27 -17.26 4.62
N THR A 878 14.11 -17.07 3.99
CA THR A 878 12.99 -16.30 4.54
C THR A 878 11.70 -17.13 4.57
N ALA A 879 10.96 -17.04 5.68
CA ALA A 879 9.65 -17.67 5.87
C ALA A 879 8.59 -16.59 6.07
N ALA A 880 7.52 -16.61 5.27
CA ALA A 880 6.46 -15.61 5.33
C ALA A 880 5.07 -16.21 5.53
N ARG A 881 4.13 -15.37 6.02
CA ARG A 881 2.72 -15.74 6.23
C ARG A 881 1.97 -16.10 4.94
N ASP A 882 2.61 -15.93 3.79
CA ASP A 882 2.10 -16.38 2.50
C ASP A 882 2.27 -17.88 2.24
N GLY A 883 2.80 -18.62 3.23
CA GLY A 883 3.04 -20.06 3.10
C GLY A 883 4.27 -20.39 2.29
N THR A 884 5.24 -19.48 2.15
CA THR A 884 6.43 -19.77 1.34
C THR A 884 7.76 -19.62 2.09
N LEU A 885 8.66 -20.57 1.83
CA LEU A 885 10.07 -20.55 2.17
C LEU A 885 10.88 -20.20 0.93
N CYS A 886 11.61 -19.10 0.98
CA CYS A 886 12.46 -18.65 -0.12
C CYS A 886 13.93 -18.71 0.30
N LEU A 887 14.77 -19.32 -0.53
CA LEU A 887 16.23 -19.20 -0.46
C LEU A 887 16.67 -18.17 -1.50
N THR A 888 17.25 -17.06 -1.05
CA THR A 888 17.59 -15.92 -1.90
C THR A 888 19.07 -15.57 -1.76
N ASP A 889 19.71 -15.23 -2.87
CA ASP A 889 21.03 -14.60 -2.86
C ASP A 889 20.88 -13.09 -2.62
N PRO A 890 21.34 -12.57 -1.47
CA PRO A 890 21.22 -11.15 -1.15
C PRO A 890 21.98 -10.22 -2.09
N ALA A 891 23.08 -10.69 -2.71
CA ALA A 891 23.91 -9.86 -3.57
C ALA A 891 23.23 -9.62 -4.94
N THR A 892 22.62 -10.65 -5.50
CA THR A 892 21.91 -10.57 -6.79
C THR A 892 20.42 -10.27 -6.64
N SER A 893 19.87 -10.34 -5.42
CA SER A 893 18.44 -10.23 -5.15
C SER A 893 17.61 -11.24 -5.96
N ARG A 894 18.14 -12.46 -6.16
CA ARG A 894 17.45 -13.53 -6.91
C ARG A 894 17.10 -14.69 -5.98
N THR A 895 15.86 -15.18 -6.11
CA THR A 895 15.43 -16.42 -5.45
C THR A 895 16.07 -17.62 -6.14
N VAL A 896 16.89 -18.36 -5.39
CA VAL A 896 17.61 -19.56 -5.82
C VAL A 896 16.71 -20.79 -5.76
N ALA A 897 15.91 -20.90 -4.69
CA ALA A 897 14.95 -21.98 -4.51
C ALA A 897 13.74 -21.49 -3.71
N ARG A 898 12.59 -22.13 -3.92
CA ARG A 898 11.34 -21.83 -3.22
C ARG A 898 10.64 -23.13 -2.85
N LEU A 899 10.11 -23.19 -1.63
CA LEU A 899 9.22 -24.25 -1.16
C LEU A 899 7.89 -23.62 -0.74
N GLU A 900 6.80 -24.16 -1.27
CA GLU A 900 5.43 -23.77 -0.88
C GLU A 900 4.94 -24.75 0.19
N ILE A 901 4.39 -24.19 1.28
CA ILE A 901 3.83 -24.91 2.41
C ILE A 901 2.31 -24.91 2.22
N GLU A 902 1.72 -26.09 2.19
CA GLU A 902 0.28 -26.28 2.05
C GLU A 902 -0.35 -26.61 3.41
N GLY A 903 -1.65 -26.36 3.56
CA GLY A 903 -2.40 -26.74 4.77
C GLY A 903 -2.82 -25.57 5.66
N ILE A 904 -3.61 -25.88 6.69
CA ILE A 904 -4.24 -24.89 7.59
C ILE A 904 -3.17 -24.08 8.38
N GLY A 905 -1.97 -24.66 8.58
CA GLY A 905 -0.85 -24.04 9.27
C GLY A 905 0.08 -23.18 8.39
N ALA A 906 -0.12 -23.16 7.07
CA ALA A 906 0.80 -22.51 6.12
C ALA A 906 0.99 -21.00 6.38
N GLY A 907 0.00 -20.31 6.96
CA GLY A 907 0.14 -18.89 7.30
C GLY A 907 0.85 -18.60 8.62
N ASN A 908 1.32 -19.61 9.36
CA ASN A 908 1.77 -19.48 10.75
C ASN A 908 3.19 -20.04 10.98
N PRO A 909 4.26 -19.46 10.38
CA PRO A 909 5.64 -19.85 10.68
C PRO A 909 6.02 -19.50 12.12
N ARG A 910 6.42 -20.51 12.91
CA ARG A 910 6.74 -20.38 14.35
C ARG A 910 8.24 -20.47 14.68
N ALA A 911 8.99 -21.32 13.97
CA ALA A 911 10.42 -21.49 14.20
C ALA A 911 11.15 -21.82 12.89
N LEU A 912 12.41 -21.39 12.79
CA LEU A 912 13.28 -21.58 11.62
C LEU A 912 14.74 -21.69 12.07
N VAL A 913 15.46 -22.69 11.59
CA VAL A 913 16.91 -22.79 11.72
C VAL A 913 17.52 -23.36 10.45
N VAL A 914 18.73 -22.90 10.10
CA VAL A 914 19.56 -23.50 9.06
C VAL A 914 20.72 -24.19 9.75
N SER A 915 20.75 -25.51 9.63
CA SER A 915 21.81 -26.34 10.21
C SER A 915 23.14 -26.13 9.46
N PRO A 916 24.30 -26.47 10.07
CA PRO A 916 25.62 -26.30 9.45
C PRO A 916 25.80 -27.04 8.12
N ASN A 917 25.03 -28.10 7.85
CA ASN A 917 25.07 -28.83 6.58
C ASN A 917 24.17 -28.21 5.49
N GLY A 918 23.47 -27.11 5.79
CA GLY A 918 22.57 -26.40 4.88
C GLY A 918 21.13 -26.91 4.87
N ALA A 919 20.75 -27.88 5.70
CA ALA A 919 19.35 -28.28 5.87
C ALA A 919 18.58 -27.20 6.64
N VAL A 920 17.41 -26.85 6.13
CA VAL A 920 16.48 -25.87 6.69
C VAL A 920 15.40 -26.61 7.46
N VAL A 921 15.33 -26.40 8.77
CA VAL A 921 14.26 -26.93 9.62
C VAL A 921 13.32 -25.79 9.97
N SER A 922 12.03 -25.97 9.68
CA SER A 922 11.00 -24.96 9.92
C SER A 922 9.74 -25.57 10.50
N VAL A 923 9.01 -24.79 11.30
CA VAL A 923 7.78 -25.22 11.98
C VAL A 923 6.66 -24.25 11.65
N TRP A 924 5.54 -24.77 11.16
CA TRP A 924 4.40 -24.02 10.63
C TRP A 924 3.11 -24.49 11.31
N GLY A 925 2.59 -23.69 12.23
CA GLY A 925 1.49 -24.11 13.10
C GLY A 925 1.86 -25.34 13.94
N ALA A 926 1.34 -26.51 13.53
CA ALA A 926 1.60 -27.81 14.14
C ALA A 926 2.37 -28.77 13.21
N GLU A 927 2.94 -28.28 12.12
CA GLU A 927 3.67 -29.06 11.11
C GLU A 927 5.16 -28.73 11.15
N VAL A 928 6.00 -29.75 11.00
CA VAL A 928 7.45 -29.63 10.94
C VAL A 928 7.90 -29.99 9.53
N HIS A 929 8.73 -29.15 8.92
CA HIS A 929 9.32 -29.36 7.60
C HIS A 929 10.84 -29.30 7.68
N VAL A 930 11.50 -30.32 7.14
CA VAL A 930 12.95 -30.39 6.96
C VAL A 930 13.24 -30.36 5.47
N TRP A 931 13.77 -29.24 5.00
CA TRP A 931 14.02 -28.97 3.59
C TRP A 931 15.52 -28.92 3.30
N GLN A 932 15.94 -29.61 2.25
CA GLN A 932 17.29 -29.54 1.69
C GLN A 932 17.23 -28.83 0.33
N PRO A 933 17.46 -27.50 0.27
CA PRO A 933 17.25 -26.73 -0.95
C PRO A 933 18.05 -27.24 -2.15
N ARG A 934 19.28 -27.70 -1.92
CA ARG A 934 20.19 -28.18 -2.98
C ARG A 934 19.89 -29.61 -3.45
N ALA A 935 19.25 -30.41 -2.61
CA ALA A 935 18.87 -31.79 -2.94
C ALA A 935 17.41 -31.90 -3.43
N ALA A 936 16.66 -30.77 -3.41
CA ALA A 936 15.22 -30.72 -3.68
C ALA A 936 14.40 -31.72 -2.84
N HIS A 937 14.92 -32.12 -1.68
CA HIS A 937 14.30 -33.07 -0.78
C HIS A 937 13.60 -32.33 0.36
N VAL A 938 12.35 -32.68 0.62
CA VAL A 938 11.57 -32.19 1.76
C VAL A 938 10.97 -33.38 2.50
N SER A 939 11.06 -33.36 3.83
CA SER A 939 10.32 -34.29 4.69
C SER A 939 9.48 -33.50 5.67
N SER A 940 8.21 -33.87 5.82
CA SER A 940 7.25 -33.13 6.64
C SER A 940 6.48 -34.07 7.56
N TYR A 941 6.12 -33.62 8.75
CA TYR A 941 5.22 -34.39 9.62
C TYR A 941 4.42 -33.47 10.56
N ALA A 942 3.21 -33.88 10.92
CA ALA A 942 2.39 -33.18 11.90
C ALA A 942 2.77 -33.59 13.32
N LEU A 943 2.95 -32.61 14.20
CA LEU A 943 3.28 -32.84 15.61
C LEU A 943 2.26 -33.74 16.29
N ALA A 944 0.97 -33.56 15.99
CA ALA A 944 -0.13 -34.36 16.55
C ALA A 944 -0.03 -35.88 16.26
N LEU A 945 0.76 -36.29 15.27
CA LEU A 945 0.98 -37.71 14.94
C LEU A 945 2.06 -38.36 15.80
N VAL A 946 2.99 -37.57 16.35
CA VAL A 946 4.18 -38.07 17.06
C VAL A 946 4.16 -37.76 18.56
N ARG A 947 3.30 -36.83 19.01
CA ARG A 947 3.16 -36.42 20.42
C ARG A 947 1.77 -36.70 20.98
N ARG A 948 1.69 -36.94 22.31
CA ARG A 948 0.41 -37.22 23.01
C ARG A 948 -0.27 -35.98 23.62
N GLY A 949 0.48 -34.94 24.01
CA GLY A 949 -0.05 -33.72 24.63
C GLY A 949 0.05 -32.49 23.73
N GLN A 950 -0.62 -31.37 24.02
CA GLN A 950 -0.43 -30.12 23.27
C GLN A 950 0.81 -29.37 23.81
N GLY A 951 1.64 -28.85 22.92
CA GLY A 951 2.82 -28.09 23.32
C GLY A 951 3.29 -27.19 22.19
N VAL A 952 3.75 -26.01 22.57
CA VAL A 952 4.08 -24.89 21.69
C VAL A 952 5.57 -24.96 21.36
N PRO A 953 5.96 -25.08 20.07
CA PRO A 953 7.35 -24.96 19.67
C PRO A 953 7.91 -23.58 20.04
N LEU A 954 9.00 -23.55 20.83
CA LEU A 954 9.62 -22.31 21.31
C LEU A 954 11.00 -22.07 20.69
N ALA A 955 11.82 -23.12 20.53
CA ALA A 955 13.16 -23.00 19.97
C ALA A 955 13.61 -24.28 19.25
N LEU A 956 14.44 -24.11 18.21
CA LEU A 956 15.17 -25.18 17.55
C LEU A 956 16.66 -25.07 17.92
N SER A 957 17.33 -26.22 18.12
CA SER A 957 18.78 -26.23 18.32
C SER A 957 19.51 -25.78 17.06
N PRO A 958 20.72 -25.19 17.16
CA PRO A 958 21.45 -24.66 15.99
C PRO A 958 21.78 -25.71 14.92
N ASP A 959 21.90 -26.97 15.30
CA ASP A 959 22.11 -28.11 14.40
C ASP A 959 20.81 -28.64 13.77
N GLY A 960 19.64 -28.10 14.16
CA GLY A 960 18.31 -28.51 13.71
C GLY A 960 17.87 -29.88 14.25
N ARG A 961 18.59 -30.46 15.23
CA ARG A 961 18.32 -31.80 15.74
C ARG A 961 17.22 -31.83 16.79
N TYR A 962 17.19 -30.85 17.68
CA TYR A 962 16.28 -30.81 18.82
C TYR A 962 15.32 -29.63 18.73
N MET A 963 14.08 -29.86 19.14
CA MET A 963 13.07 -28.82 19.30
C MET A 963 12.63 -28.78 20.75
N LEU A 964 12.63 -27.59 21.33
CA LEU A 964 12.09 -27.36 22.65
C LEU A 964 10.64 -26.88 22.53
N CYS A 965 9.73 -27.54 23.23
CA CYS A 965 8.34 -27.11 23.31
C CYS A 965 7.94 -26.77 24.76
N GLY A 966 7.25 -25.65 24.94
CA GLY A 966 6.53 -25.36 26.18
C GLY A 966 5.25 -26.21 26.26
N THR A 967 4.99 -26.81 27.40
CA THR A 967 3.76 -27.58 27.67
C THR A 967 2.96 -26.88 28.77
N GLU A 968 1.68 -27.21 28.91
CA GLU A 968 0.83 -26.64 29.98
C GLU A 968 1.45 -26.87 31.36
N ASP A 969 2.05 -28.04 31.56
CA ASP A 969 2.67 -28.45 32.82
C ASP A 969 4.21 -28.31 32.85
N GLY A 970 4.85 -27.59 31.92
CA GLY A 970 6.32 -27.48 31.91
C GLY A 970 6.95 -27.32 30.53
N PHE A 971 7.90 -28.18 30.19
CA PHE A 971 8.47 -28.24 28.84
C PHE A 971 8.98 -29.63 28.47
N ASP A 972 9.05 -29.88 27.16
CA ASP A 972 9.64 -31.08 26.57
C ASP A 972 10.74 -30.71 25.54
N VAL A 973 11.62 -31.67 25.28
CA VAL A 973 12.60 -31.61 24.20
C VAL A 973 12.36 -32.81 23.29
N MET A 974 12.21 -32.55 22.00
CA MET A 974 11.90 -33.52 20.98
C MET A 974 13.06 -33.62 19.98
N ASP A 975 13.37 -34.83 19.52
CA ASP A 975 14.25 -35.03 18.37
C ASP A 975 13.44 -34.82 17.08
N VAL A 976 13.85 -33.84 16.26
CA VAL A 976 13.14 -33.39 15.06
C VAL A 976 13.10 -34.48 13.99
N ARG A 977 14.11 -35.34 13.91
CA ARG A 977 14.17 -36.37 12.87
C ARG A 977 13.19 -37.51 13.15
N SER A 978 13.14 -37.95 14.41
CA SER A 978 12.33 -39.08 14.84
C SER A 978 10.92 -38.67 15.30
N GLY A 979 10.71 -37.39 15.65
CA GLY A 979 9.49 -36.92 16.29
C GLY A 979 9.34 -37.37 17.74
N ALA A 980 10.33 -38.04 18.32
CA ALA A 980 10.25 -38.58 19.67
C ALA A 980 10.61 -37.55 20.73
N THR A 981 9.85 -37.50 21.83
CA THR A 981 10.23 -36.77 23.04
C THR A 981 11.44 -37.44 23.69
N VAL A 982 12.57 -36.74 23.74
CA VAL A 982 13.85 -37.24 24.28
C VAL A 982 14.12 -36.81 25.72
N ALA A 983 13.43 -35.77 26.19
CA ALA A 983 13.37 -35.38 27.59
C ALA A 983 12.08 -34.60 27.89
N GLU A 984 11.60 -34.71 29.12
CA GLU A 984 10.41 -34.00 29.60
C GLU A 984 10.66 -33.53 31.03
N ARG A 985 10.20 -32.32 31.34
CA ARG A 985 10.30 -31.71 32.67
C ARG A 985 8.95 -31.11 33.06
N PRO A 986 8.14 -31.85 33.83
CA PRO A 986 6.93 -31.30 34.41
C PRO A 986 7.25 -30.37 35.59
N GLY A 987 6.35 -29.41 35.85
CA GLY A 987 6.41 -28.41 36.90
C GLY A 987 6.93 -27.04 36.47
N GLY A 988 6.53 -26.02 37.25
CA GLY A 988 6.92 -24.62 37.06
C GLY A 988 5.87 -23.80 36.29
N ALA A 989 6.04 -22.47 36.26
CA ALA A 989 5.19 -21.58 35.47
C ALA A 989 5.42 -21.78 33.96
N LEU A 990 4.43 -21.45 33.13
CA LEU A 990 4.51 -21.62 31.68
C LEU A 990 5.83 -21.07 31.10
N VAL A 991 6.48 -21.86 30.23
CA VAL A 991 7.68 -21.43 29.49
C VAL A 991 7.23 -20.59 28.29
N THR A 992 7.69 -19.35 28.23
CA THR A 992 7.25 -18.34 27.26
C THR A 992 8.32 -18.05 26.22
N ALA A 993 9.59 -18.27 26.57
CA ALA A 993 10.73 -18.08 25.67
C ALA A 993 11.81 -19.14 25.92
N ALA A 994 12.55 -19.50 24.88
CA ALA A 994 13.66 -20.43 24.99
C ALA A 994 14.78 -20.15 23.98
N ALA A 995 16.01 -20.53 24.33
CA ALA A 995 17.16 -20.51 23.44
C ALA A 995 18.14 -21.64 23.76
N PHE A 996 18.86 -22.12 22.75
CA PHE A 996 19.96 -23.07 22.89
C PHE A 996 21.32 -22.34 22.78
N SER A 997 22.34 -22.86 23.46
CA SER A 997 23.73 -22.49 23.18
C SER A 997 24.15 -22.99 21.79
N ALA A 998 25.21 -22.41 21.23
CA ALA A 998 25.70 -22.74 19.90
C ALA A 998 26.05 -24.24 19.71
N ASP A 999 26.47 -24.91 20.79
CA ASP A 999 26.79 -26.35 20.84
C ASP A 999 25.60 -27.24 21.24
N ALA A 1000 24.42 -26.64 21.46
CA ALA A 1000 23.23 -27.30 22.00
C ALA A 1000 23.45 -28.02 23.35
N GLY A 1001 24.49 -27.66 24.11
CA GLY A 1001 24.79 -28.22 25.43
C GLY A 1001 24.06 -27.52 26.58
N VAL A 1002 23.52 -26.32 26.34
CA VAL A 1002 22.82 -25.51 27.34
C VAL A 1002 21.53 -24.96 26.77
N MET A 1003 20.48 -24.95 27.60
CA MET A 1003 19.21 -24.27 27.34
C MET A 1003 19.01 -23.12 28.31
N LEU A 1004 18.55 -21.98 27.79
CA LEU A 1004 18.05 -20.86 28.57
C LEU A 1004 16.54 -20.74 28.36
N LEU A 1005 15.78 -20.74 29.46
CA LEU A 1005 14.33 -20.63 29.45
C LEU A 1005 13.89 -19.36 30.16
N GLY A 1006 12.91 -18.68 29.56
CA GLY A 1006 12.12 -17.62 30.19
C GLY A 1006 10.74 -18.13 30.56
N ARG A 1007 10.27 -17.78 31.76
CA ARG A 1007 8.94 -18.16 32.25
C ARG A 1007 8.02 -16.96 32.41
N MET A 1008 6.72 -17.25 32.39
CA MET A 1008 5.64 -16.27 32.59
C MET A 1008 5.70 -15.56 33.95
N ASP A 1009 6.30 -16.20 34.97
CA ASP A 1009 6.49 -15.65 36.31
C ASP A 1009 7.77 -14.79 36.45
N GLY A 1010 8.46 -14.51 35.35
CA GLY A 1010 9.64 -13.64 35.31
C GLY A 1010 10.96 -14.32 35.67
N TYR A 1011 10.95 -15.63 35.86
CA TYR A 1011 12.17 -16.40 36.12
C TYR A 1011 12.88 -16.83 34.84
N LEU A 1012 14.21 -16.82 34.91
CA LEU A 1012 15.10 -17.46 33.97
C LEU A 1012 15.62 -18.77 34.55
N GLU A 1013 15.68 -19.81 33.72
CA GLU A 1013 16.28 -21.09 34.07
C GLU A 1013 17.35 -21.48 33.07
N VAL A 1014 18.48 -21.94 33.60
CA VAL A 1014 19.58 -22.46 32.78
C VAL A 1014 19.69 -23.96 33.01
N TRP A 1015 19.62 -24.72 31.93
CA TRP A 1015 19.62 -26.18 31.95
C TRP A 1015 20.81 -26.72 31.16
N ASP A 1016 21.57 -27.61 31.78
CA ASP A 1016 22.61 -28.39 31.13
C ASP A 1016 21.99 -29.61 30.44
N ILE A 1017 22.31 -29.78 29.18
CA ILE A 1017 21.92 -30.92 28.36
C ILE A 1017 23.10 -31.88 28.28
N THR A 1018 22.90 -33.08 28.78
CA THR A 1018 23.87 -34.18 28.62
C THR A 1018 23.20 -35.36 27.97
N LYS A 1019 23.93 -36.06 27.10
CA LYS A 1019 23.44 -37.32 26.51
C LYS A 1019 23.44 -38.39 27.60
N LYS A 1020 22.35 -39.15 27.69
CA LYS A 1020 22.31 -40.33 28.55
C LYS A 1020 23.25 -41.38 27.93
N ALA A 1021 24.29 -41.74 28.67
CA ALA A 1021 25.29 -42.74 28.25
C ALA A 1021 24.67 -44.12 28.00
#